data_AF-A0A1H6Z672-F1
#
_entry.id   AF-A0A1H6Z672-F1
#
_cell.length_a   1.000
_cell.length_b   1.000
_cell.length_c   1.000
_cell.angle_alpha   90.00
_cell.angle_beta   90.00
_cell.angle_gamma   90.00
#
_symmetry.space_group_name_H-M   'P 1'
#
loop_
_entity.id
_entity.type
_entity.pdbx_description
1 polymer ?
#
loop_
_entity_poly.entity_id
_entity_poly.type
_entity_poly.pdbx_seq_one_letter_code
_entity_poly.pdbx_strand_id
1 'polypeptide(L)'
;MCVGELRAAPSIGIKPVPSWVIPVTPGGKVPSAKDFSGGYYISFLDRQINLAAQSSYHRFVRQIVSESGIQNGSEISIRLNPAYERIEFHELTVWRGGQRFSQLNLRDFKMLPVESERQRFIYNGEYSATLALKDIRKGDRIDVSYSRTGWNPVFMNKYSTNLYFDAYDYISHIHTAILAPAGRALSFKDFNKPPARTTRSAGGNTVYEWTANNIKNDSYDEDVPGWYSKEPFVQVTEFKSWKEVIDWGLHFYQVPAPTGALKKKVDEWKAESKTRLEFIGKAIRFVQDEIRYLGVETGENSHKPHRPEEVFAQRYGDCKDKAFLLCAILRSNGIECDPVLVDTYKRSHLSDYLPSPSNFNHVIARVRMVEQRLGNEDEYAFVDATISLQGGIASRMLCPPYGKGLVLSGVQSGLVEISRYNSGTVDIVEDIYLPATGDSLAQGRLEVKTVYHDAEANDFRTQFQESDISQMEEDYLNFYKDVFKHTEVDFADTLEYYDHREGNNFSLMERYTIKKPWQLDSATNKYFFDIFGKTLYGELTFLPGRPRKDPLYLKFPFDRKYTINVHLPGPFNITQEKWEIKREGYMIEFESEYLPKEYIWRLSYHYRNLKDHLQIAQTKQFKADMDKLAGSLEYQLTEPKAGDMKPSDINGAMLGIVLAAFVFSFTFFKKLYPYSPGAGSSHEPAIHIGSWLVFIGFSIAVQPFAMFWMLIELVRNGYLTNTLWNAYELKGTFHSWSFRGLMMAEVYYNVVMLGFAIFLAVLFFKKRDSFPKFYIRFLTIAAIGIFIDQVLTFALTDNGTFNYILASRNIIYAAIWIPYMSSSERVKRTFVNTYREKPVVEELSEGAEVAEPLE
;
A
#
# COMPACT_ATOMS: atom_id res chain seq x y z
N MET A 1 -14.31 35.51 24.05
CA MET A 1 -13.55 35.95 25.24
C MET A 1 -12.08 35.67 25.02
N CYS A 2 -11.17 36.44 25.64
CA CYS A 2 -9.75 36.11 25.61
C CYS A 2 -9.48 34.91 26.52
N VAL A 3 -8.56 34.02 26.12
CA VAL A 3 -8.18 32.78 26.84
C VAL A 3 -7.53 33.04 28.23
N GLY A 4 -7.38 34.31 28.63
CA GLY A 4 -6.71 34.72 29.87
C GLY A 4 -7.53 34.65 31.16
N GLU A 5 -8.87 34.59 31.11
CA GLU A 5 -9.71 34.81 32.31
C GLU A 5 -10.07 33.54 33.13
N LEU A 6 -9.67 32.34 32.69
CA LEU A 6 -10.15 31.07 33.30
C LEU A 6 -9.12 30.28 34.12
N ARG A 7 -7.94 30.83 34.42
CA ARG A 7 -6.89 30.09 35.16
C ARG A 7 -6.81 30.52 36.62
N ALA A 8 -7.49 29.76 37.49
CA ALA A 8 -7.14 29.74 38.91
C ALA A 8 -5.65 29.38 39.05
N ALA A 9 -4.89 30.16 39.84
CA ALA A 9 -3.46 29.96 39.95
C ALA A 9 -3.16 28.58 40.59
N PRO A 10 -2.24 27.78 40.02
CA PRO A 10 -1.84 26.51 40.62
C PRO A 10 -1.25 26.75 42.01
N SER A 11 -1.75 26.01 42.99
CA SER A 11 -1.43 26.21 44.41
C SER A 11 -0.88 24.93 45.02
N ILE A 12 0.35 25.05 45.52
CA ILE A 12 1.08 24.02 46.25
C ILE A 12 1.39 24.51 47.68
N GLY A 13 1.39 23.59 48.65
CA GLY A 13 1.68 23.88 50.06
C GLY A 13 2.53 22.80 50.72
N ILE A 14 2.98 23.06 51.95
CA ILE A 14 3.56 22.05 52.85
C ILE A 14 2.62 21.91 54.04
N LYS A 15 2.25 20.68 54.40
CA LYS A 15 1.49 20.36 55.61
C LYS A 15 1.94 19.02 56.19
N PRO A 16 1.68 18.73 57.49
CA PRO A 16 1.84 17.38 58.02
C PRO A 16 1.01 16.34 57.25
N VAL A 17 1.41 15.07 57.30
CA VAL A 17 0.60 13.96 56.76
C VAL A 17 -0.79 13.97 57.43
N PRO A 18 -1.90 13.85 56.67
CA PRO A 18 -3.24 13.87 57.25
C PRO A 18 -3.45 12.72 58.25
N SER A 19 -4.13 12.99 59.37
CA SER A 19 -4.35 12.03 60.45
C SER A 19 -5.23 10.83 60.10
N TRP A 20 -5.90 10.86 58.93
CA TRP A 20 -6.69 9.73 58.40
C TRP A 20 -5.86 8.73 57.59
N VAL A 21 -4.61 9.07 57.22
CA VAL A 21 -3.72 8.18 56.47
C VAL A 21 -3.34 6.99 57.35
N ILE A 22 -3.55 5.79 56.84
CA ILE A 22 -3.27 4.54 57.52
C ILE A 22 -1.75 4.26 57.37
N PRO A 23 -0.97 4.12 58.46
CA PRO A 23 0.45 3.83 58.35
C PRO A 23 0.71 2.46 57.74
N VAL A 24 1.51 2.41 56.68
CA VAL A 24 1.91 1.18 55.98
C VAL A 24 3.42 1.01 56.00
N THR A 25 3.87 -0.18 56.38
CA THR A 25 5.29 -0.56 56.34
C THR A 25 5.67 -0.98 54.92
N PRO A 26 6.69 -0.35 54.29
CA PRO A 26 7.22 -0.79 53.00
C PRO A 26 7.67 -2.26 53.02
N GLY A 27 7.58 -2.94 51.87
CA GLY A 27 7.77 -4.38 51.76
C GLY A 27 8.23 -4.79 50.36
N GLY A 28 7.99 -6.04 50.00
CA GLY A 28 8.44 -6.61 48.73
C GLY A 28 9.95 -6.93 48.70
N LYS A 29 10.44 -7.31 47.52
CA LYS A 29 11.83 -7.68 47.27
C LYS A 29 12.54 -6.59 46.45
N VAL A 30 13.87 -6.58 46.54
CA VAL A 30 14.73 -5.82 45.63
C VAL A 30 14.70 -6.54 44.25
N PRO A 31 14.44 -5.83 43.14
CA PRO A 31 14.46 -6.42 41.80
C PRO A 31 15.85 -6.84 41.35
N SER A 32 15.92 -7.73 40.35
CA SER A 32 17.14 -7.95 39.58
C SER A 32 17.42 -6.76 38.68
N ALA A 33 18.69 -6.51 38.33
CA ALA A 33 19.07 -5.49 37.34
C ALA A 33 18.49 -5.74 35.92
N LYS A 34 17.84 -6.90 35.69
CA LYS A 34 17.10 -7.22 34.45
C LYS A 34 15.60 -6.88 34.52
N ASP A 35 15.09 -6.47 35.67
CA ASP A 35 13.65 -6.25 35.90
C ASP A 35 13.22 -4.78 35.72
N PHE A 36 14.14 -3.87 35.41
CA PHE A 36 13.89 -2.44 35.17
C PHE A 36 14.93 -1.87 34.20
N SER A 37 14.58 -0.79 33.50
CA SER A 37 15.38 -0.19 32.43
C SER A 37 15.85 1.23 32.74
N GLY A 38 15.06 2.01 33.50
CA GLY A 38 15.33 3.42 33.78
C GLY A 38 16.53 3.73 34.69
N GLY A 39 17.22 2.71 35.22
CA GLY A 39 18.33 2.88 36.17
C GLY A 39 17.91 3.19 37.62
N TYR A 40 16.60 3.23 37.86
CA TYR A 40 15.97 3.29 39.17
C TYR A 40 14.76 2.33 39.20
N TYR A 41 14.23 2.04 40.39
CA TYR A 41 12.93 1.39 40.54
C TYR A 41 12.15 1.99 41.72
N ILE A 42 10.85 1.65 41.83
CA ILE A 42 10.01 2.09 42.95
C ILE A 42 9.93 0.97 43.98
N SER A 43 10.55 1.15 45.15
CA SER A 43 10.49 0.16 46.25
C SER A 43 9.19 0.21 47.05
N PHE A 44 8.41 1.28 46.93
CA PHE A 44 7.11 1.40 47.60
C PHE A 44 6.23 2.43 46.89
N LEU A 45 4.95 2.10 46.72
CA LEU A 45 3.90 3.00 46.26
C LEU A 45 2.69 2.83 47.20
N ASP A 46 2.18 3.94 47.72
CA ASP A 46 1.00 3.99 48.59
C ASP A 46 0.03 5.05 48.08
N ARG A 47 -1.23 4.66 47.84
CA ARG A 47 -2.30 5.55 47.38
C ARG A 47 -3.54 5.36 48.23
N GLN A 48 -3.87 6.34 49.07
CA GLN A 48 -5.01 6.26 49.99
C GLN A 48 -6.01 7.38 49.69
N ILE A 49 -7.26 7.04 49.38
CA ILE A 49 -8.31 8.00 49.03
C ILE A 49 -9.31 8.11 50.17
N ASN A 50 -9.53 9.31 50.71
CA ASN A 50 -10.57 9.60 51.68
C ASN A 50 -11.73 10.34 51.01
N LEU A 51 -12.90 9.70 50.97
CA LEU A 51 -14.06 10.22 50.24
C LEU A 51 -14.78 11.37 50.98
N ALA A 52 -14.68 11.45 52.31
CA ALA A 52 -15.22 12.59 53.07
C ALA A 52 -14.35 13.85 52.91
N ALA A 53 -13.03 13.67 52.94
CA ALA A 53 -12.09 14.77 52.79
C ALA A 53 -11.90 15.23 51.33
N GLN A 54 -12.50 14.52 50.35
CA GLN A 54 -12.23 14.66 48.91
C GLN A 54 -10.72 14.73 48.61
N SER A 55 -9.94 13.87 49.28
CA SER A 55 -8.49 13.95 49.29
C SER A 55 -7.88 12.59 49.02
N SER A 56 -6.75 12.57 48.30
CA SER A 56 -5.95 11.38 48.04
C SER A 56 -4.51 11.63 48.47
N TYR A 57 -4.03 10.80 49.39
CA TYR A 57 -2.64 10.76 49.82
C TYR A 57 -1.87 9.81 48.89
N HIS A 58 -0.67 10.23 48.52
CA HIS A 58 0.24 9.50 47.66
C HIS A 58 1.61 9.50 48.31
N ARG A 59 2.26 8.34 48.38
CA ARG A 59 3.68 8.23 48.72
C ARG A 59 4.36 7.28 47.76
N PHE A 60 5.56 7.63 47.31
CA PHE A 60 6.43 6.71 46.59
C PHE A 60 7.86 6.80 47.07
N VAL A 61 8.55 5.66 47.03
CA VAL A 61 9.96 5.53 47.42
C VAL A 61 10.74 5.01 46.22
N ARG A 62 11.58 5.87 45.62
CA ARG A 62 12.42 5.59 44.46
C ARG A 62 13.84 5.23 44.89
N GLN A 63 14.43 4.22 44.27
CA GLN A 63 15.79 3.73 44.56
C GLN A 63 16.68 3.96 43.35
N ILE A 64 17.72 4.80 43.48
CA ILE A 64 18.66 5.10 42.41
C ILE A 64 19.78 4.05 42.39
N VAL A 65 19.87 3.23 41.34
CA VAL A 65 20.81 2.08 41.32
C VAL A 65 21.90 2.17 40.27
N SER A 66 21.81 3.13 39.35
CA SER A 66 22.84 3.41 38.35
C SER A 66 22.95 4.90 38.04
N GLU A 67 23.96 5.23 37.24
CA GLU A 67 24.27 6.54 36.71
C GLU A 67 23.15 7.05 35.78
N SER A 68 22.54 6.17 34.97
CA SER A 68 21.31 6.50 34.23
C SER A 68 20.12 6.76 35.16
N GLY A 69 20.08 6.08 36.31
CA GLY A 69 19.11 6.36 37.37
C GLY A 69 19.23 7.75 37.96
N ILE A 70 20.45 8.32 38.04
CA ILE A 70 20.64 9.71 38.45
C ILE A 70 19.97 10.63 37.42
N GLN A 71 20.19 10.42 36.13
CA GLN A 71 19.57 11.25 35.09
C GLN A 71 18.03 11.12 35.09
N ASN A 72 17.51 9.89 35.06
CA ASN A 72 16.08 9.63 34.88
C ASN A 72 15.27 9.76 36.17
N GLY A 73 15.91 9.59 37.33
CA GLY A 73 15.26 9.48 38.64
C GLY A 73 15.39 10.71 39.55
N SER A 74 16.05 11.78 39.11
CA SER A 74 16.28 12.99 39.93
C SER A 74 15.19 14.06 39.81
N GLU A 75 14.17 13.89 38.96
CA GLU A 75 13.04 14.82 38.89
C GLU A 75 11.80 14.28 39.62
N ILE A 76 11.13 15.18 40.35
CA ILE A 76 9.77 15.00 40.86
C ILE A 76 8.85 15.86 40.02
N SER A 77 7.78 15.28 39.46
CA SER A 77 6.81 15.95 38.62
C SER A 77 5.41 15.43 38.98
N ILE A 78 4.57 16.30 39.56
CA ILE A 78 3.23 15.93 40.05
C ILE A 78 2.19 16.78 39.34
N ARG A 79 1.36 16.13 38.52
CA ARG A 79 0.26 16.79 37.80
C ARG A 79 -0.88 17.19 38.72
N LEU A 80 -1.55 18.28 38.41
CA LEU A 80 -2.81 18.71 39.02
C LEU A 80 -3.67 19.52 38.03
N ASN A 81 -5.00 19.51 38.21
CA ASN A 81 -5.88 20.50 37.58
C ASN A 81 -6.15 21.66 38.55
N PRO A 82 -5.62 22.87 38.31
CA PRO A 82 -5.70 23.98 39.27
C PRO A 82 -7.10 24.58 39.41
N ALA A 83 -8.07 24.22 38.55
CA ALA A 83 -9.46 24.69 38.70
C ALA A 83 -10.13 24.13 39.96
N TYR A 84 -9.78 22.90 40.37
CA TYR A 84 -10.40 22.24 41.54
C TYR A 84 -9.42 21.49 42.45
N GLU A 85 -8.18 21.20 42.02
CA GLU A 85 -7.20 20.44 42.83
C GLU A 85 -6.16 21.33 43.50
N ARG A 86 -5.68 20.90 44.67
CA ARG A 86 -4.56 21.49 45.42
C ARG A 86 -3.58 20.39 45.83
N ILE A 87 -2.28 20.67 45.81
CA ILE A 87 -1.23 19.72 46.24
C ILE A 87 -0.59 20.19 47.55
N GLU A 88 -0.52 19.29 48.53
CA GLU A 88 0.08 19.52 49.83
C GLU A 88 1.19 18.51 50.05
N PHE A 89 2.45 18.93 49.97
CA PHE A 89 3.60 18.08 50.23
C PHE A 89 3.75 17.82 51.73
N HIS A 90 4.15 16.60 52.09
CA HIS A 90 4.40 16.19 53.47
C HIS A 90 5.86 15.78 53.68
N GLU A 91 6.43 15.04 52.73
CA GLU A 91 7.84 14.68 52.73
C GLU A 91 8.44 14.73 51.32
N LEU A 92 9.67 15.21 51.23
CA LEU A 92 10.54 15.04 50.08
C LEU A 92 11.98 14.91 50.60
N THR A 93 12.43 13.67 50.77
CA THR A 93 13.67 13.33 51.47
C THR A 93 14.53 12.42 50.63
N VAL A 94 15.81 12.77 50.49
CA VAL A 94 16.86 11.87 49.99
C VAL A 94 17.51 11.19 51.20
N TRP A 95 17.64 9.88 51.14
CA TRP A 95 18.33 9.07 52.14
C TRP A 95 19.60 8.48 51.53
N ARG A 96 20.75 8.70 52.17
CA ARG A 96 22.07 8.21 51.72
C ARG A 96 22.85 7.70 52.91
N GLY A 97 23.28 6.43 52.88
CA GLY A 97 24.04 5.82 53.98
C GLY A 97 23.34 5.91 55.35
N GLY A 98 22.00 5.91 55.37
CA GLY A 98 21.19 6.10 56.59
C GLY A 98 20.97 7.56 57.02
N GLN A 99 21.70 8.53 56.44
CA GLN A 99 21.51 9.96 56.71
C GLN A 99 20.30 10.53 55.93
N ARG A 100 19.62 11.51 56.53
CA ARG A 100 18.39 12.15 56.02
C ARG A 100 18.69 13.54 55.45
N PHE A 101 18.37 13.77 54.18
CA PHE A 101 18.54 15.06 53.50
C PHE A 101 17.20 15.54 52.95
N SER A 102 16.60 16.57 53.58
CA SER A 102 15.37 17.17 53.05
C SER A 102 15.66 17.99 51.78
N GLN A 103 14.87 17.78 50.73
CA GLN A 103 14.83 18.62 49.53
C GLN A 103 13.51 19.43 49.46
N LEU A 104 12.65 19.34 50.47
CA LEU A 104 11.32 19.96 50.46
C LEU A 104 11.38 21.48 50.66
N ASN A 105 11.38 22.23 49.57
CA ASN A 105 11.28 23.69 49.57
C ASN A 105 10.36 24.18 48.45
N LEU A 106 9.22 24.79 48.79
CA LEU A 106 8.24 25.26 47.81
C LEU A 106 8.81 26.25 46.78
N ARG A 107 9.86 27.01 47.13
CA ARG A 107 10.49 27.98 46.22
C ARG A 107 11.32 27.33 45.11
N ASP A 108 11.71 26.07 45.28
CA ASP A 108 12.46 25.33 44.26
C ASP A 108 11.54 24.66 43.22
N PHE A 109 10.23 24.54 43.50
CA PHE A 109 9.24 24.00 42.56
C PHE A 109 8.89 25.00 41.46
N LYS A 110 8.80 24.49 40.22
CA LYS A 110 8.29 25.20 39.05
C LYS A 110 6.89 24.70 38.72
N MET A 111 5.94 25.61 38.55
CA MET A 111 4.61 25.29 38.04
C MET A 111 4.62 25.42 36.51
N LEU A 112 4.53 24.29 35.82
CA LEU A 112 4.61 24.21 34.36
C LEU A 112 3.26 23.77 33.77
N PRO A 113 2.70 24.46 32.77
CA PRO A 113 1.53 23.96 32.04
C PRO A 113 1.94 22.71 31.25
N VAL A 114 1.12 21.66 31.28
CA VAL A 114 1.43 20.36 30.66
C VAL A 114 0.72 20.18 29.33
N GLU A 115 -0.55 20.59 29.23
CA GLU A 115 -1.36 20.70 27.98
C GLU A 115 -1.06 19.59 26.94
N SER A 116 -1.00 18.33 27.40
CA SER A 116 -0.40 17.22 26.65
C SER A 116 -1.14 16.84 25.36
N GLU A 117 -2.34 17.37 25.16
CA GLU A 117 -3.21 17.09 24.02
C GLU A 117 -3.36 18.29 23.08
N ARG A 118 -2.51 19.30 23.23
CA ARG A 118 -2.52 20.51 22.39
C ARG A 118 -2.33 20.22 20.90
N GLN A 119 -1.57 19.17 20.56
CA GLN A 119 -1.41 18.68 19.18
C GLN A 119 -2.72 18.13 18.60
N ARG A 120 -3.65 17.68 19.45
CA ARG A 120 -5.02 17.26 19.10
C ARG A 120 -6.03 18.43 19.19
N PHE A 121 -5.54 19.66 19.33
CA PHE A 121 -6.33 20.87 19.59
C PHE A 121 -7.16 20.82 20.90
N ILE A 122 -6.68 20.11 21.94
CA ILE A 122 -7.33 20.05 23.25
C ILE A 122 -6.49 20.79 24.30
N TYR A 123 -7.13 21.68 25.05
CA TYR A 123 -6.59 22.39 26.20
C TYR A 123 -7.27 21.87 27.48
N ASN A 124 -6.57 21.01 28.22
CA ASN A 124 -7.10 20.40 29.44
C ASN A 124 -6.78 21.23 30.70
N GLY A 125 -5.87 22.19 30.60
CA GLY A 125 -5.47 23.08 31.69
C GLY A 125 -4.69 22.37 32.80
N GLU A 126 -4.12 21.19 32.55
CA GLU A 126 -3.23 20.53 33.51
C GLU A 126 -1.95 21.32 33.73
N TYR A 127 -1.50 21.36 34.98
CA TYR A 127 -0.18 21.83 35.38
C TYR A 127 0.61 20.69 36.02
N SER A 128 1.94 20.80 36.06
CA SER A 128 2.81 20.00 36.91
C SER A 128 3.52 20.87 37.92
N ALA A 129 3.62 20.39 39.16
CA ALA A 129 4.58 20.86 40.16
C ALA A 129 5.88 20.07 39.98
N THR A 130 6.87 20.71 39.35
CA THR A 130 8.13 20.06 38.96
C THR A 130 9.31 20.56 39.79
N LEU A 131 10.14 19.64 40.28
CA LEU A 131 11.37 19.93 41.02
C LEU A 131 12.49 18.96 40.61
N ALA A 132 13.58 19.51 40.10
CA ALA A 132 14.85 18.80 39.92
C ALA A 132 15.61 18.76 41.26
N LEU A 133 15.88 17.56 41.76
CA LEU A 133 16.54 17.34 43.04
C LEU A 133 18.05 17.61 42.94
N LYS A 134 18.62 18.18 44.01
CA LYS A 134 20.03 18.59 44.06
C LYS A 134 20.88 17.47 44.69
N ASP A 135 22.08 17.23 44.14
CA ASP A 135 23.04 16.21 44.62
C ASP A 135 22.41 14.81 44.77
N ILE A 136 21.86 14.24 43.69
CA ILE A 136 21.43 12.84 43.65
C ILE A 136 22.58 11.94 43.18
N ARG A 137 22.73 10.77 43.82
CA ARG A 137 23.80 9.81 43.59
C ARG A 137 23.26 8.37 43.52
N LYS A 138 24.06 7.50 42.94
CA LYS A 138 23.85 6.05 42.95
C LYS A 138 23.85 5.53 44.39
N GLY A 139 22.84 4.73 44.73
CA GLY A 139 22.56 4.23 46.08
C GLY A 139 21.61 5.12 46.90
N ASP A 140 21.18 6.28 46.39
CA ASP A 140 20.23 7.14 47.10
C ASP A 140 18.79 6.58 47.04
N ARG A 141 18.07 6.74 48.15
CA ARG A 141 16.64 6.46 48.26
C ARG A 141 15.86 7.76 48.41
N ILE A 142 15.01 8.07 47.44
CA ILE A 142 14.17 9.27 47.43
C ILE A 142 12.78 8.88 47.93
N ASP A 143 12.34 9.45 49.06
CA ASP A 143 11.03 9.22 49.69
C ASP A 143 10.19 10.50 49.52
N VAL A 144 9.04 10.38 48.86
CA VAL A 144 8.17 11.49 48.49
C VAL A 144 6.76 11.19 48.95
N SER A 145 6.12 12.10 49.69
CA SER A 145 4.70 12.01 50.03
C SER A 145 3.98 13.35 49.95
N TYR A 146 2.75 13.30 49.44
CA TYR A 146 1.89 14.46 49.24
C TYR A 146 0.41 14.06 49.26
N SER A 147 -0.47 15.02 49.53
CA SER A 147 -1.92 14.88 49.33
C SER A 147 -2.38 15.74 48.17
N ARG A 148 -3.32 15.23 47.39
CA ARG A 148 -4.10 15.94 46.39
C ARG A 148 -5.53 16.07 46.88
N THR A 149 -6.00 17.30 47.07
CA THR A 149 -7.32 17.60 47.63
C THR A 149 -8.18 18.36 46.63
N GLY A 150 -9.47 18.01 46.56
CA GLY A 150 -10.46 18.57 45.65
C GLY A 150 -10.73 17.65 44.45
N TRP A 151 -12.00 17.56 44.05
CA TRP A 151 -12.48 16.75 42.93
C TRP A 151 -13.19 17.64 41.90
N ASN A 152 -13.33 17.15 40.67
CA ASN A 152 -14.06 17.88 39.63
C ASN A 152 -15.55 17.98 40.02
N PRO A 153 -16.12 19.19 40.17
CA PRO A 153 -17.52 19.37 40.59
C PRO A 153 -18.53 18.77 39.62
N VAL A 154 -18.14 18.54 38.35
CA VAL A 154 -19.00 17.95 37.32
C VAL A 154 -19.58 16.59 37.71
N PHE A 155 -18.91 15.82 38.57
CA PHE A 155 -19.41 14.53 39.06
C PHE A 155 -20.43 14.64 40.21
N MET A 156 -20.84 15.85 40.60
CA MET A 156 -21.86 16.11 41.63
C MET A 156 -21.57 15.39 42.96
N ASN A 157 -20.33 15.50 43.44
CA ASN A 157 -19.80 14.84 44.65
C ASN A 157 -19.80 13.30 44.63
N LYS A 158 -20.10 12.65 43.49
CA LYS A 158 -19.94 11.19 43.33
C LYS A 158 -18.52 10.83 42.93
N TYR A 159 -18.07 9.67 43.40
CA TYR A 159 -16.77 9.09 43.14
C TYR A 159 -16.85 7.98 42.09
N SER A 160 -15.95 8.03 41.11
CA SER A 160 -15.63 6.88 40.28
C SER A 160 -14.16 6.93 39.86
N THR A 161 -13.51 5.77 39.78
CA THR A 161 -12.11 5.65 39.36
C THR A 161 -11.79 4.22 38.92
N ASN A 162 -10.66 4.04 38.26
CA ASN A 162 -9.99 2.75 38.12
C ASN A 162 -8.74 2.74 39.00
N LEU A 163 -8.54 1.66 39.75
CA LEU A 163 -7.36 1.41 40.58
C LEU A 163 -6.50 0.35 39.89
N TYR A 164 -5.41 0.77 39.27
CA TYR A 164 -4.47 -0.11 38.59
C TYR A 164 -3.38 -0.63 39.56
N PHE A 165 -2.91 -1.85 39.32
CA PHE A 165 -1.92 -2.59 40.13
C PHE A 165 -0.76 -3.13 39.28
N ASP A 166 -0.40 -2.39 38.24
CA ASP A 166 0.67 -2.66 37.28
C ASP A 166 1.98 -1.90 37.64
N ALA A 167 2.97 -1.95 36.73
CA ALA A 167 4.23 -1.24 36.88
C ALA A 167 4.85 -0.92 35.49
N TYR A 168 5.35 0.30 35.31
CA TYR A 168 6.09 0.68 34.08
C TYR A 168 7.42 -0.06 33.89
N ASP A 169 8.11 -0.39 34.99
CA ASP A 169 9.34 -1.20 35.03
C ASP A 169 9.16 -2.23 36.15
N TYR A 170 9.26 -1.76 37.41
CA TYR A 170 9.14 -2.59 38.60
C TYR A 170 8.63 -1.79 39.81
N ILE A 171 7.71 -2.38 40.58
CA ILE A 171 7.29 -1.89 41.90
C ILE A 171 7.35 -3.01 42.95
N SER A 172 8.19 -2.85 43.98
CA SER A 172 8.36 -3.87 45.04
C SER A 172 7.10 -4.10 45.87
N HIS A 173 6.40 -3.03 46.25
CA HIS A 173 5.17 -3.08 47.06
C HIS A 173 4.24 -1.93 46.69
N ILE A 174 3.02 -2.25 46.28
CA ILE A 174 1.90 -1.34 46.08
C ILE A 174 0.90 -1.55 47.22
N HIS A 175 0.51 -0.48 47.89
CA HIS A 175 -0.65 -0.42 48.76
C HIS A 175 -1.66 0.59 48.19
N THR A 176 -2.93 0.23 48.16
CA THR A 176 -4.02 1.14 47.80
C THR A 176 -5.16 0.99 48.79
N ALA A 177 -5.72 2.12 49.24
CA ALA A 177 -6.85 2.16 50.16
C ALA A 177 -7.95 3.14 49.70
N ILE A 178 -9.21 2.80 49.95
CA ILE A 178 -10.34 3.75 49.92
C ILE A 178 -10.98 3.78 51.31
N LEU A 179 -11.02 4.96 51.93
CA LEU A 179 -11.74 5.26 53.16
C LEU A 179 -13.06 5.95 52.79
N ALA A 180 -14.16 5.18 52.84
CA ALA A 180 -15.50 5.67 52.59
C ALA A 180 -16.26 5.84 53.92
N PRO A 181 -16.94 6.96 54.19
CA PRO A 181 -17.78 7.12 55.38
C PRO A 181 -18.82 6.01 55.50
N ALA A 182 -19.13 5.57 56.73
CA ALA A 182 -20.17 4.57 56.97
C ALA A 182 -21.50 4.97 56.29
N GLY A 183 -21.99 4.11 55.39
CA GLY A 183 -23.19 4.35 54.58
C GLY A 183 -22.93 4.89 53.16
N ARG A 184 -21.71 5.32 52.82
CA ARG A 184 -21.35 5.72 51.45
C ARG A 184 -21.04 4.48 50.60
N ALA A 185 -22.06 3.98 49.90
CA ALA A 185 -22.00 2.72 49.18
C ALA A 185 -21.19 2.82 47.87
N LEU A 186 -20.23 1.90 47.70
CA LEU A 186 -19.39 1.76 46.49
C LEU A 186 -19.67 0.44 45.79
N SER A 187 -19.74 0.47 44.46
CA SER A 187 -19.73 -0.72 43.60
C SER A 187 -18.33 -0.97 43.07
N PHE A 188 -17.94 -2.25 42.97
CA PHE A 188 -16.60 -2.69 42.56
C PHE A 188 -16.69 -3.75 41.46
N LYS A 189 -15.81 -3.68 40.47
CA LYS A 189 -15.62 -4.74 39.48
C LYS A 189 -14.14 -4.97 39.23
N ASP A 190 -13.74 -6.23 39.28
CA ASP A 190 -12.34 -6.66 39.20
C ASP A 190 -12.02 -7.08 37.76
N PHE A 191 -10.91 -6.59 37.22
CA PHE A 191 -10.43 -6.86 35.86
C PHE A 191 -9.01 -7.43 35.89
N ASN A 192 -8.75 -8.42 35.04
CA ASN A 192 -7.43 -9.03 34.86
C ASN A 192 -6.77 -9.59 36.15
N LYS A 193 -7.59 -10.08 37.08
CA LYS A 193 -7.17 -10.71 38.36
C LYS A 193 -6.35 -9.74 39.23
N PRO A 194 -6.96 -8.63 39.71
CA PRO A 194 -6.29 -7.69 40.61
C PRO A 194 -6.04 -8.36 41.97
N PRO A 195 -5.23 -7.73 42.85
CA PRO A 195 -5.07 -8.19 44.22
C PRO A 195 -6.42 -8.34 44.93
N ALA A 196 -6.52 -9.28 45.87
CA ALA A 196 -7.74 -9.49 46.63
C ALA A 196 -8.08 -8.27 47.50
N ARG A 197 -9.30 -7.74 47.37
CA ARG A 197 -9.81 -6.65 48.22
C ARG A 197 -10.05 -7.17 49.64
N THR A 198 -9.42 -6.54 50.63
CA THR A 198 -9.81 -6.67 52.04
C THR A 198 -10.75 -5.54 52.43
N THR A 199 -11.56 -5.72 53.48
CA THR A 199 -12.50 -4.70 53.94
C THR A 199 -12.63 -4.74 55.46
N ARG A 200 -12.55 -3.57 56.11
CA ARG A 200 -12.75 -3.42 57.55
C ARG A 200 -13.41 -2.08 57.90
N SER A 201 -13.93 -1.95 59.11
CA SER A 201 -14.40 -0.67 59.65
C SER A 201 -13.33 -0.04 60.54
N ALA A 202 -12.99 1.24 60.30
CA ALA A 202 -12.03 1.98 61.10
C ALA A 202 -12.36 3.49 61.11
N GLY A 203 -12.36 4.12 62.29
CA GLY A 203 -12.51 5.57 62.42
C GLY A 203 -13.78 6.16 61.79
N GLY A 204 -14.92 5.45 61.84
CA GLY A 204 -16.18 5.86 61.20
C GLY A 204 -16.25 5.62 59.69
N ASN A 205 -15.21 5.04 59.08
CA ASN A 205 -15.15 4.68 57.67
C ASN A 205 -15.21 3.16 57.47
N THR A 206 -15.81 2.73 56.36
CA THR A 206 -15.49 1.47 55.72
C THR A 206 -14.22 1.66 54.89
N VAL A 207 -13.21 0.84 55.17
CA VAL A 207 -11.91 0.89 54.52
C VAL A 207 -11.75 -0.33 53.62
N TYR A 208 -11.51 -0.08 52.35
CA TYR A 208 -11.26 -1.09 51.32
C TYR A 208 -9.77 -1.04 50.95
N GLU A 209 -9.06 -2.18 51.01
CA GLU A 209 -7.60 -2.21 50.80
C GLU A 209 -7.14 -3.32 49.88
N TRP A 210 -6.06 -3.02 49.15
CA TRP A 210 -5.39 -3.89 48.21
C TRP A 210 -3.87 -3.80 48.41
N THR A 211 -3.20 -4.95 48.33
CA THR A 211 -1.75 -5.04 48.42
C THR A 211 -1.21 -5.88 47.27
N ALA A 212 -0.30 -5.33 46.47
CA ALA A 212 0.40 -6.00 45.39
C ALA A 212 1.91 -6.00 45.68
N ASN A 213 2.63 -7.08 45.38
CA ASN A 213 4.07 -7.18 45.68
C ASN A 213 4.85 -7.72 44.47
N ASN A 214 6.04 -7.17 44.25
CA ASN A 214 7.01 -7.58 43.23
C ASN A 214 6.47 -7.48 41.80
N ILE A 215 5.73 -6.41 41.52
CA ILE A 215 5.05 -6.18 40.25
C ILE A 215 6.08 -5.79 39.19
N LYS A 216 6.01 -6.47 38.05
CA LYS A 216 6.85 -6.24 36.87
C LYS A 216 5.97 -5.68 35.74
N ASN A 217 6.57 -4.90 34.85
CA ASN A 217 5.96 -4.61 33.55
C ASN A 217 5.72 -5.92 32.77
N ASP A 218 4.55 -6.04 32.15
CA ASP A 218 4.22 -7.08 31.17
C ASP A 218 4.00 -6.40 29.82
N SER A 219 5.02 -6.46 28.96
CA SER A 219 4.99 -5.88 27.62
C SER A 219 3.87 -6.49 26.77
N TYR A 220 3.12 -5.63 26.08
CA TYR A 220 2.23 -6.05 24.99
C TYR A 220 3.04 -6.47 23.75
N ASP A 221 2.50 -7.39 22.96
CA ASP A 221 2.94 -7.56 21.57
C ASP A 221 2.56 -6.31 20.73
N GLU A 222 3.18 -6.14 19.56
CA GLU A 222 2.80 -5.09 18.57
C GLU A 222 1.39 -5.35 18.01
N ASP A 223 0.64 -4.33 17.59
CA ASP A 223 -0.72 -4.45 17.04
C ASP A 223 -1.72 -5.20 17.96
N VAL A 224 -1.94 -4.70 19.17
CA VAL A 224 -2.93 -5.25 20.13
C VAL A 224 -4.23 -4.43 20.08
N PRO A 225 -5.43 -5.06 20.16
CA PRO A 225 -6.70 -4.33 20.11
C PRO A 225 -6.83 -3.32 21.26
N GLY A 226 -7.24 -2.08 20.97
CA GLY A 226 -7.27 -0.99 21.96
C GLY A 226 -8.21 -1.18 23.17
N TRP A 227 -9.10 -2.17 23.14
CA TRP A 227 -9.92 -2.58 24.30
C TRP A 227 -9.24 -3.62 25.19
N TYR A 228 -8.20 -4.30 24.69
CA TYR A 228 -7.49 -5.35 25.41
C TYR A 228 -6.43 -4.74 26.32
N SER A 229 -6.46 -5.14 27.59
CA SER A 229 -5.44 -4.79 28.58
C SER A 229 -5.13 -6.01 29.42
N LYS A 230 -3.86 -6.17 29.82
CA LYS A 230 -3.40 -7.15 30.80
C LYS A 230 -3.39 -6.62 32.22
N GLU A 231 -3.42 -5.29 32.37
CA GLU A 231 -3.18 -4.62 33.66
C GLU A 231 -4.24 -5.06 34.68
N PRO A 232 -3.84 -5.58 35.85
CA PRO A 232 -4.78 -5.90 36.91
C PRO A 232 -5.34 -4.60 37.48
N PHE A 233 -6.65 -4.39 37.38
CA PHE A 233 -7.30 -3.19 37.94
C PHE A 233 -8.66 -3.48 38.56
N VAL A 234 -9.09 -2.57 39.44
CA VAL A 234 -10.43 -2.56 40.03
C VAL A 234 -11.14 -1.28 39.66
N GLN A 235 -12.28 -1.40 38.98
CA GLN A 235 -13.19 -0.29 38.76
C GLN A 235 -14.01 -0.03 40.02
N VAL A 236 -14.15 1.25 40.39
CA VAL A 236 -14.94 1.71 41.54
C VAL A 236 -15.92 2.79 41.08
N THR A 237 -17.18 2.73 41.54
CA THR A 237 -18.20 3.73 41.20
C THR A 237 -19.30 3.83 42.27
N GLU A 238 -19.79 5.05 42.50
CA GLU A 238 -21.03 5.29 43.27
C GLU A 238 -22.30 5.24 42.40
N PHE A 239 -22.16 5.22 41.06
CA PHE A 239 -23.29 5.12 40.14
C PHE A 239 -23.77 3.66 40.06
N LYS A 240 -25.06 3.44 40.35
CA LYS A 240 -25.68 2.11 40.50
C LYS A 240 -26.30 1.60 39.20
N SER A 241 -26.57 2.48 38.24
CA SER A 241 -27.24 2.15 36.99
C SER A 241 -26.84 3.10 35.86
N TRP A 242 -26.97 2.66 34.61
CA TRP A 242 -26.81 3.52 33.45
C TRP A 242 -27.85 4.66 33.41
N LYS A 243 -29.07 4.42 33.92
CA LYS A 243 -30.07 5.48 34.16
C LYS A 243 -29.57 6.60 35.05
N GLU A 244 -28.80 6.28 36.10
CA GLU A 244 -28.22 7.29 37.00
C GLU A 244 -27.09 8.11 36.32
N VAL A 245 -26.41 7.51 35.33
CA VAL A 245 -25.46 8.23 34.46
C VAL A 245 -26.22 9.10 33.44
N ILE A 246 -27.34 8.64 32.89
CA ILE A 246 -28.24 9.46 32.05
C ILE A 246 -28.74 10.67 32.84
N ASP A 247 -29.22 10.47 34.07
CA ASP A 247 -29.74 11.55 34.93
C ASP A 247 -28.65 12.57 35.31
N TRP A 248 -27.42 12.11 35.52
CA TRP A 248 -26.26 12.99 35.65
C TRP A 248 -26.00 13.81 34.37
N GLY A 249 -26.04 13.18 33.19
CA GLY A 249 -25.85 13.87 31.92
C GLY A 249 -26.96 14.89 31.63
N LEU A 250 -28.22 14.56 31.94
CA LEU A 250 -29.38 15.44 31.74
C LEU A 250 -29.34 16.71 32.62
N HIS A 251 -28.45 16.80 33.61
CA HIS A 251 -28.17 18.07 34.30
C HIS A 251 -27.43 19.07 33.41
N PHE A 252 -26.57 18.60 32.50
CA PHE A 252 -25.72 19.43 31.64
C PHE A 252 -26.25 19.53 30.20
N TYR A 253 -26.84 18.46 29.66
CA TYR A 253 -27.29 18.37 28.26
C TYR A 253 -28.75 18.81 28.06
N GLN A 254 -29.16 19.91 28.70
CA GLN A 254 -30.48 20.51 28.51
C GLN A 254 -30.51 21.35 27.24
N VAL A 255 -30.74 20.71 26.08
CA VAL A 255 -30.68 21.35 24.76
C VAL A 255 -31.63 22.56 24.68
N PRO A 256 -31.12 23.80 24.59
CA PRO A 256 -31.95 25.00 24.58
C PRO A 256 -32.55 25.25 23.18
N ALA A 257 -33.63 26.03 23.13
CA ALA A 257 -34.10 26.59 21.86
C ALA A 257 -33.08 27.65 21.36
N PRO A 258 -32.64 27.61 20.09
CA PRO A 258 -31.74 28.59 19.52
C PRO A 258 -32.24 30.03 19.66
N THR A 259 -31.33 30.95 19.99
CA THR A 259 -31.61 32.40 20.06
C THR A 259 -30.71 33.21 19.13
N GLY A 260 -31.02 34.50 18.96
CA GLY A 260 -30.17 35.47 18.26
C GLY A 260 -29.76 35.06 16.84
N ALA A 261 -28.46 35.20 16.54
CA ALA A 261 -27.89 34.91 15.23
C ALA A 261 -28.01 33.43 14.82
N LEU A 262 -27.88 32.50 15.78
CA LEU A 262 -28.06 31.07 15.52
C LEU A 262 -29.52 30.80 15.08
N LYS A 263 -30.52 31.35 15.79
CA LYS A 263 -31.92 31.19 15.40
C LYS A 263 -32.18 31.71 13.99
N LYS A 264 -31.68 32.92 13.66
CA LYS A 264 -31.83 33.48 12.32
C LYS A 264 -31.26 32.53 11.26
N LYS A 265 -30.08 31.95 11.49
CA LYS A 265 -29.46 31.04 10.51
C LYS A 265 -30.22 29.71 10.35
N VAL A 266 -30.78 29.21 11.46
CA VAL A 266 -31.67 28.05 11.46
C VAL A 266 -32.96 28.32 10.67
N ASP A 267 -33.57 29.49 10.83
CA ASP A 267 -34.77 29.91 10.08
C ASP A 267 -34.47 30.04 8.57
N GLU A 268 -33.31 30.61 8.21
CA GLU A 268 -32.82 30.70 6.82
C GLU A 268 -32.71 29.30 6.18
N TRP A 269 -31.98 28.36 6.80
CA TRP A 269 -31.84 27.00 6.26
C TRP A 269 -33.18 26.26 6.15
N LYS A 270 -34.09 26.46 7.10
CA LYS A 270 -35.44 25.88 7.05
C LYS A 270 -36.22 26.37 5.83
N ALA A 271 -36.13 27.66 5.50
CA ALA A 271 -36.82 28.24 4.35
C ALA A 271 -36.20 27.78 3.00
N GLU A 272 -34.90 27.53 2.97
CA GLU A 272 -34.19 27.04 1.78
C GLU A 272 -34.37 25.53 1.52
N SER A 273 -34.68 24.73 2.54
CA SER A 273 -34.76 23.27 2.46
C SER A 273 -36.16 22.80 2.06
N LYS A 274 -36.24 22.00 0.99
CA LYS A 274 -37.49 21.40 0.47
C LYS A 274 -37.93 20.18 1.27
N THR A 275 -36.99 19.51 1.95
CA THR A 275 -37.26 18.29 2.72
C THR A 275 -36.58 18.31 4.09
N ARG A 276 -37.10 17.51 5.03
CA ARG A 276 -36.47 17.25 6.33
C ARG A 276 -35.03 16.75 6.20
N LEU A 277 -34.76 15.84 5.25
CA LEU A 277 -33.42 15.29 5.03
C LEU A 277 -32.43 16.32 4.48
N GLU A 278 -32.87 17.25 3.62
CA GLU A 278 -32.04 18.39 3.19
C GLU A 278 -31.69 19.29 4.38
N PHE A 279 -32.65 19.59 5.26
CA PHE A 279 -32.39 20.42 6.45
C PHE A 279 -31.43 19.72 7.42
N ILE A 280 -31.63 18.42 7.69
CA ILE A 280 -30.71 17.62 8.50
C ILE A 280 -29.31 17.62 7.87
N GLY A 281 -29.20 17.41 6.56
CA GLY A 281 -27.92 17.43 5.84
C GLY A 281 -27.19 18.76 5.95
N LYS A 282 -27.90 19.89 5.81
CA LYS A 282 -27.33 21.23 6.03
C LYS A 282 -26.84 21.43 7.46
N ALA A 283 -27.64 21.03 8.45
CA ALA A 283 -27.28 21.16 9.86
C ALA A 283 -26.05 20.32 10.23
N ILE A 284 -25.96 19.07 9.74
CA ILE A 284 -24.81 18.19 9.96
C ILE A 284 -23.56 18.76 9.28
N ARG A 285 -23.62 19.05 7.96
CA ARG A 285 -22.48 19.61 7.21
C ARG A 285 -21.98 20.92 7.83
N PHE A 286 -22.88 21.80 8.27
CA PHE A 286 -22.52 23.01 8.99
C PHE A 286 -21.73 22.72 10.27
N VAL A 287 -22.22 21.83 11.13
CA VAL A 287 -21.50 21.52 12.38
C VAL A 287 -20.17 20.82 12.08
N GLN A 288 -20.14 19.87 11.13
CA GLN A 288 -18.92 19.17 10.73
C GLN A 288 -17.86 20.13 10.20
N ASP A 289 -18.17 20.90 9.15
CA ASP A 289 -17.20 21.67 8.36
C ASP A 289 -16.95 23.10 8.89
N GLU A 290 -17.97 23.79 9.42
CA GLU A 290 -17.91 25.23 9.77
C GLU A 290 -17.63 25.50 11.26
N ILE A 291 -17.51 24.45 12.08
CA ILE A 291 -17.16 24.52 13.51
C ILE A 291 -15.88 23.71 13.72
N ARG A 292 -14.74 24.39 13.80
CA ARG A 292 -13.42 23.74 13.94
C ARG A 292 -13.31 22.99 15.27
N TYR A 293 -12.67 21.82 15.27
CA TYR A 293 -12.40 21.12 16.53
C TYR A 293 -11.43 21.93 17.41
N LEU A 294 -11.85 22.22 18.65
CA LEU A 294 -11.02 22.82 19.69
C LEU A 294 -11.62 22.52 21.07
N GLY A 295 -10.98 21.66 21.85
CA GLY A 295 -11.41 21.36 23.22
C GLY A 295 -10.87 22.34 24.23
N VAL A 296 -11.74 22.84 25.10
CA VAL A 296 -11.39 23.64 26.28
C VAL A 296 -11.98 22.95 27.51
N GLU A 297 -11.28 21.91 27.97
CA GLU A 297 -11.81 20.89 28.87
C GLU A 297 -11.52 21.18 30.36
N THR A 298 -11.44 22.47 30.71
CA THR A 298 -11.08 22.90 32.06
C THR A 298 -12.27 22.84 33.01
N GLY A 299 -12.10 22.17 34.17
CA GLY A 299 -13.13 22.12 35.22
C GLY A 299 -14.40 21.38 34.76
N GLU A 300 -15.56 22.00 34.91
CA GLU A 300 -16.84 21.41 34.48
C GLU A 300 -16.88 21.16 32.97
N ASN A 301 -16.23 22.01 32.17
CA ASN A 301 -16.20 21.92 30.70
C ASN A 301 -15.40 20.72 30.19
N SER A 302 -14.87 19.87 31.06
CA SER A 302 -14.46 18.50 30.71
C SER A 302 -15.63 17.65 30.19
N HIS A 303 -16.82 17.75 30.81
CA HIS A 303 -18.00 16.94 30.42
C HIS A 303 -19.25 17.76 30.09
N LYS A 304 -19.35 19.00 30.58
CA LYS A 304 -20.44 19.96 30.31
C LYS A 304 -20.17 20.70 28.99
N PRO A 305 -21.12 20.75 28.04
CA PRO A 305 -20.95 21.50 26.81
C PRO A 305 -21.10 23.01 27.02
N HIS A 306 -20.45 23.80 26.16
CA HIS A 306 -20.68 25.23 26.01
C HIS A 306 -22.07 25.52 25.42
N ARG A 307 -22.49 26.79 25.45
CA ARG A 307 -23.79 27.17 24.89
C ARG A 307 -23.79 27.07 23.36
N PRO A 308 -24.87 26.60 22.70
CA PRO A 308 -24.95 26.57 21.24
C PRO A 308 -24.70 27.93 20.57
N GLU A 309 -25.15 29.04 21.18
CA GLU A 309 -24.87 30.38 20.68
C GLU A 309 -23.39 30.77 20.76
N GLU A 310 -22.67 30.30 21.77
CA GLU A 310 -21.25 30.55 21.98
C GLU A 310 -20.41 29.78 20.96
N VAL A 311 -20.67 28.48 20.81
CA VAL A 311 -20.05 27.60 19.80
C VAL A 311 -20.27 28.16 18.39
N PHE A 312 -21.50 28.58 18.07
CA PHE A 312 -21.84 29.21 16.78
C PHE A 312 -21.12 30.53 16.55
N ALA A 313 -20.97 31.38 17.58
CA ALA A 313 -20.30 32.67 17.47
C ALA A 313 -18.77 32.53 17.34
N GLN A 314 -18.16 31.59 18.07
CA GLN A 314 -16.70 31.41 18.12
C GLN A 314 -16.14 30.50 17.01
N ARG A 315 -17.01 29.73 16.33
CA ARG A 315 -16.65 28.80 15.24
C ARG A 315 -15.70 27.67 15.64
N TYR A 316 -15.74 27.28 16.90
CA TYR A 316 -15.06 26.09 17.40
C TYR A 316 -15.75 25.46 18.60
N GLY A 317 -15.44 24.18 18.83
CA GLY A 317 -15.85 23.38 19.99
C GLY A 317 -15.33 21.95 19.87
N ASP A 318 -15.44 21.16 20.93
CA ASP A 318 -15.12 19.72 20.95
C ASP A 318 -16.35 18.83 20.67
N CYS A 319 -16.22 17.52 20.91
CA CYS A 319 -17.25 16.53 20.60
C CYS A 319 -18.61 16.82 21.24
N LYS A 320 -18.64 17.17 22.52
CA LYS A 320 -19.86 17.52 23.25
C LYS A 320 -20.45 18.84 22.75
N ASP A 321 -19.61 19.84 22.48
CA ASP A 321 -20.06 21.14 21.96
C ASP A 321 -20.71 21.01 20.58
N LYS A 322 -20.06 20.26 19.67
CA LYS A 322 -20.54 20.01 18.31
C LYS A 322 -21.83 19.18 18.33
N ALA A 323 -21.89 18.08 19.08
CA ALA A 323 -23.11 17.27 19.22
C ALA A 323 -24.28 18.07 19.85
N PHE A 324 -24.00 18.90 20.85
CA PHE A 324 -25.02 19.71 21.53
C PHE A 324 -25.56 20.84 20.63
N LEU A 325 -24.70 21.52 19.87
CA LEU A 325 -25.08 22.50 18.85
C LEU A 325 -25.96 21.86 17.76
N LEU A 326 -25.57 20.69 17.25
CA LEU A 326 -26.37 19.95 16.25
C LEU A 326 -27.77 19.67 16.78
N CYS A 327 -27.90 19.16 18.01
CA CYS A 327 -29.22 18.91 18.59
C CYS A 327 -30.03 20.18 18.87
N ALA A 328 -29.42 21.32 19.20
CA ALA A 328 -30.12 22.59 19.34
C ALA A 328 -30.71 23.06 17.99
N ILE A 329 -29.93 22.96 16.91
CA ILE A 329 -30.37 23.26 15.55
C ILE A 329 -31.54 22.36 15.14
N LEU A 330 -31.42 21.05 15.34
CA LEU A 330 -32.43 20.07 14.91
C LEU A 330 -33.73 20.14 15.72
N ARG A 331 -33.64 20.17 17.07
CA ARG A 331 -34.84 20.21 17.94
C ARG A 331 -35.71 21.44 17.72
N SER A 332 -35.12 22.58 17.32
CA SER A 332 -35.86 23.80 16.97
C SER A 332 -36.87 23.62 15.82
N ASN A 333 -36.69 22.57 15.00
CA ASN A 333 -37.56 22.22 13.89
C ASN A 333 -38.34 20.92 14.10
N GLY A 334 -38.52 20.49 15.36
CA GLY A 334 -39.26 19.27 15.68
C GLY A 334 -38.55 17.97 15.26
N ILE A 335 -37.23 18.05 15.01
CA ILE A 335 -36.40 16.89 14.73
C ILE A 335 -35.80 16.43 16.07
N GLU A 336 -36.25 15.28 16.57
CA GLU A 336 -35.67 14.67 17.76
C GLU A 336 -34.18 14.38 17.53
N CYS A 337 -33.35 14.92 18.42
CA CYS A 337 -31.91 14.74 18.44
C CYS A 337 -31.46 14.63 19.89
N ASP A 338 -30.69 13.61 20.23
CA ASP A 338 -30.18 13.39 21.58
C ASP A 338 -28.66 13.21 21.56
N PRO A 339 -27.91 13.88 22.45
CA PRO A 339 -26.50 13.57 22.69
C PRO A 339 -26.33 12.12 23.16
N VAL A 340 -25.27 11.46 22.69
CA VAL A 340 -24.95 10.06 23.01
C VAL A 340 -23.51 10.00 23.46
N LEU A 341 -23.27 9.51 24.68
CA LEU A 341 -21.93 9.26 25.19
C LEU A 341 -21.43 7.92 24.61
N VAL A 342 -20.21 7.89 24.08
CA VAL A 342 -19.56 6.68 23.54
C VAL A 342 -18.12 6.54 24.03
N ASP A 343 -17.52 5.38 23.81
CA ASP A 343 -16.09 5.15 24.01
C ASP A 343 -15.44 4.63 22.71
N THR A 344 -14.43 5.34 22.22
CA THR A 344 -13.76 5.07 20.93
C THR A 344 -12.93 3.78 20.93
N TYR A 345 -12.52 3.28 22.10
CA TYR A 345 -11.63 2.13 22.28
C TYR A 345 -12.36 0.87 22.76
N LYS A 346 -13.11 0.97 23.87
CA LYS A 346 -13.89 -0.13 24.47
C LYS A 346 -14.97 -0.62 23.50
N ARG A 347 -15.60 0.30 22.78
CA ARG A 347 -16.66 0.02 21.80
C ARG A 347 -17.76 -0.90 22.37
N SER A 348 -17.96 -2.09 21.80
CA SER A 348 -18.90 -3.12 22.27
C SER A 348 -18.61 -3.63 23.69
N HIS A 349 -17.36 -3.59 24.15
CA HIS A 349 -16.94 -3.96 25.51
C HIS A 349 -17.35 -2.93 26.57
N LEU A 350 -17.98 -1.81 26.21
CA LEU A 350 -18.52 -0.86 27.18
C LEU A 350 -19.53 -1.51 28.16
N SER A 351 -20.25 -2.55 27.74
CA SER A 351 -21.14 -3.34 28.63
C SER A 351 -20.38 -4.16 29.67
N ASP A 352 -19.08 -4.35 29.51
CA ASP A 352 -18.24 -5.08 30.46
C ASP A 352 -17.83 -4.21 31.66
N TYR A 353 -18.23 -2.94 31.70
CA TYR A 353 -17.92 -2.00 32.78
C TYR A 353 -19.16 -1.68 33.64
N LEU A 354 -18.92 -1.35 34.92
CA LEU A 354 -19.96 -0.80 35.79
C LEU A 354 -20.37 0.60 35.31
N PRO A 355 -21.62 1.04 35.53
CA PRO A 355 -22.06 2.38 35.19
C PRO A 355 -21.15 3.46 35.79
N SER A 356 -20.65 4.36 34.93
CA SER A 356 -19.91 5.55 35.34
C SER A 356 -19.84 6.55 34.17
N PRO A 357 -19.90 7.86 34.43
CA PRO A 357 -19.53 8.88 33.45
C PRO A 357 -18.09 8.73 32.92
N SER A 358 -17.16 8.22 33.74
CA SER A 358 -15.74 8.08 33.35
C SER A 358 -15.47 6.91 32.40
N ASN A 359 -16.51 6.20 31.94
CA ASN A 359 -16.37 5.15 30.94
C ASN A 359 -16.37 5.70 29.51
N PHE A 360 -16.75 6.95 29.30
CA PHE A 360 -16.94 7.57 27.99
C PHE A 360 -15.82 8.58 27.72
N ASN A 361 -15.42 8.71 26.46
CA ASN A 361 -14.37 9.64 26.03
C ASN A 361 -14.77 10.50 24.81
N HIS A 362 -15.99 10.31 24.29
CA HIS A 362 -16.47 11.01 23.10
C HIS A 362 -18.00 11.16 23.14
N VAL A 363 -18.53 12.14 22.40
CA VAL A 363 -19.97 12.45 22.34
C VAL A 363 -20.41 12.64 20.90
N ILE A 364 -21.46 11.93 20.51
CA ILE A 364 -22.10 12.00 19.18
C ILE A 364 -23.58 12.34 19.32
N ALA A 365 -24.34 12.40 18.22
CA ALA A 365 -25.78 12.66 18.23
C ALA A 365 -26.59 11.47 17.67
N ARG A 366 -27.74 11.17 18.28
CA ARG A 366 -28.78 10.29 17.72
C ARG A 366 -29.86 11.17 17.10
N VAL A 367 -30.07 11.08 15.79
CA VAL A 367 -30.98 11.95 15.03
C VAL A 367 -32.14 11.15 14.42
N ARG A 368 -33.38 11.58 14.68
CA ARG A 368 -34.59 10.99 14.09
C ARG A 368 -34.73 11.38 12.61
N MET A 369 -34.43 10.46 11.70
CA MET A 369 -34.36 10.73 10.26
C MET A 369 -35.74 10.83 9.60
N VAL A 370 -36.69 9.98 9.98
CA VAL A 370 -38.05 9.92 9.42
C VAL A 370 -39.08 10.71 10.24
N GLU A 371 -40.18 11.12 9.59
CA GLU A 371 -41.28 11.86 10.26
C GLU A 371 -42.30 10.93 10.91
N GLN A 372 -42.56 9.77 10.32
CA GLN A 372 -43.49 8.77 10.86
C GLN A 372 -42.75 7.67 11.60
N ARG A 373 -43.31 7.22 12.72
CA ARG A 373 -42.81 6.09 13.52
C ARG A 373 -43.12 4.76 12.81
N LEU A 374 -42.30 4.43 11.82
CA LEU A 374 -42.36 3.14 11.13
C LEU A 374 -41.83 2.04 12.05
N GLY A 375 -42.62 0.98 12.24
CA GLY A 375 -42.33 -0.03 13.26
C GLY A 375 -41.20 -1.02 12.96
N ASN A 376 -40.47 -0.88 11.85
CA ASN A 376 -39.45 -1.85 11.41
C ASN A 376 -38.37 -1.30 10.44
N GLU A 377 -38.14 0.02 10.39
CA GLU A 377 -36.93 0.60 9.80
C GLU A 377 -36.30 1.56 10.80
N ASP A 378 -34.97 1.73 10.79
CA ASP A 378 -34.26 2.52 11.81
C ASP A 378 -34.69 4.00 11.81
N GLU A 379 -35.62 4.32 12.72
CA GLU A 379 -36.17 5.65 12.96
C GLU A 379 -35.08 6.71 13.23
N TYR A 380 -33.91 6.27 13.71
CA TYR A 380 -32.77 7.09 14.07
C TYR A 380 -31.49 6.67 13.34
N ALA A 381 -30.67 7.65 13.00
CA ALA A 381 -29.26 7.46 12.68
C ALA A 381 -28.37 8.01 13.81
N PHE A 382 -27.18 7.46 13.96
CA PHE A 382 -26.13 8.05 14.79
C PHE A 382 -25.20 8.88 13.90
N VAL A 383 -24.89 10.09 14.34
CA VAL A 383 -24.11 11.09 13.60
C VAL A 383 -23.00 11.57 14.52
N ASP A 384 -21.76 11.30 14.12
CA ASP A 384 -20.63 11.99 14.72
C ASP A 384 -20.44 13.37 14.06
N ALA A 385 -20.75 14.41 14.84
CA ALA A 385 -20.62 15.79 14.42
C ALA A 385 -19.15 16.25 14.30
N THR A 386 -18.18 15.44 14.72
CA THR A 386 -16.76 15.79 14.71
C THR A 386 -16.03 15.38 13.43
N ILE A 387 -16.63 14.53 12.59
CA ILE A 387 -16.08 14.10 11.30
C ILE A 387 -16.24 15.21 10.26
N SER A 388 -15.21 16.03 10.07
CA SER A 388 -15.15 17.03 9.00
C SER A 388 -15.27 16.40 7.61
N LEU A 389 -15.75 17.16 6.63
CA LEU A 389 -15.76 16.80 5.21
C LEU A 389 -16.53 15.53 4.87
N GLN A 390 -17.39 15.05 5.77
CA GLN A 390 -18.14 13.82 5.54
C GLN A 390 -19.00 13.94 4.28
N GLY A 391 -18.93 12.91 3.45
CA GLY A 391 -19.75 12.74 2.25
C GLY A 391 -21.06 12.04 2.54
N GLY A 392 -21.85 11.91 1.47
CA GLY A 392 -23.18 11.31 1.49
C GLY A 392 -24.30 12.33 1.67
N ILE A 393 -25.51 11.84 1.44
CA ILE A 393 -26.76 12.45 1.89
C ILE A 393 -27.03 12.08 3.36
N ALA A 394 -27.85 12.87 4.06
CA ALA A 394 -28.10 12.70 5.50
C ALA A 394 -28.50 11.28 5.94
N SER A 395 -29.25 10.54 5.12
CA SER A 395 -29.67 9.15 5.40
C SER A 395 -28.59 8.09 5.15
N ARG A 396 -27.44 8.47 4.57
CA ARG A 396 -26.29 7.60 4.24
C ARG A 396 -25.00 8.03 4.93
N MET A 397 -25.01 9.11 5.72
CA MET A 397 -23.87 9.50 6.55
C MET A 397 -23.52 8.37 7.54
N LEU A 398 -22.23 8.16 7.74
CA LEU A 398 -21.69 6.98 8.39
C LEU A 398 -21.33 7.29 9.85
N CYS A 399 -21.50 6.30 10.73
CA CYS A 399 -21.05 6.35 12.10
C CYS A 399 -19.85 5.40 12.27
N PRO A 400 -18.74 5.84 12.90
CA PRO A 400 -17.64 4.94 13.26
C PRO A 400 -18.10 3.77 14.16
N PRO A 401 -17.32 2.67 14.22
CA PRO A 401 -17.70 1.45 14.93
C PRO A 401 -17.62 1.53 16.46
N TYR A 402 -18.41 2.43 17.06
CA TYR A 402 -18.48 2.62 18.52
C TYR A 402 -19.13 1.47 19.28
N GLY A 403 -19.81 0.51 18.62
CA GLY A 403 -20.45 -0.62 19.28
C GLY A 403 -21.68 -0.21 20.08
N LYS A 404 -21.47 0.41 21.24
CA LYS A 404 -22.48 0.80 22.22
C LYS A 404 -22.35 2.26 22.62
N GLY A 405 -23.48 2.88 22.95
CA GLY A 405 -23.53 4.24 23.48
C GLY A 405 -24.62 4.43 24.53
N LEU A 406 -24.55 5.53 25.27
CA LEU A 406 -25.54 5.93 26.27
C LEU A 406 -26.27 7.19 25.80
N VAL A 407 -27.53 7.05 25.37
CA VAL A 407 -28.34 8.17 24.88
C VAL A 407 -28.85 9.00 26.05
N LEU A 408 -28.52 10.28 26.07
CA LEU A 408 -28.97 11.23 27.10
C LEU A 408 -30.40 11.70 26.81
N SER A 409 -31.37 10.85 27.13
CA SER A 409 -32.81 11.14 26.99
C SER A 409 -33.62 10.56 28.16
N GLY A 410 -34.72 11.21 28.55
CA GLY A 410 -35.53 10.79 29.70
C GLY A 410 -36.30 9.47 29.53
N VAL A 411 -36.31 8.89 28.32
CA VAL A 411 -37.00 7.63 27.99
C VAL A 411 -36.07 6.41 28.09
N GLN A 412 -34.75 6.63 28.03
CA GLN A 412 -33.75 5.55 28.03
C GLN A 412 -33.26 5.23 29.44
N SER A 413 -32.81 3.98 29.65
CA SER A 413 -32.37 3.47 30.96
C SER A 413 -31.07 2.66 30.93
N GLY A 414 -30.53 2.39 29.73
CA GLY A 414 -29.38 1.53 29.50
C GLY A 414 -28.58 1.94 28.25
N LEU A 415 -27.52 1.18 27.98
CA LEU A 415 -26.76 1.29 26.73
C LEU A 415 -27.62 0.84 25.54
N VAL A 416 -27.41 1.49 24.39
CA VAL A 416 -28.00 1.10 23.10
C VAL A 416 -26.90 0.61 22.16
N GLU A 417 -27.23 -0.31 21.26
CA GLU A 417 -26.35 -0.72 20.16
C GLU A 417 -26.34 0.36 19.06
N ILE A 418 -25.18 0.56 18.43
CA ILE A 418 -24.95 1.52 17.33
C ILE A 418 -24.74 0.72 16.04
N SER A 419 -25.79 0.04 15.56
CA SER A 419 -25.66 -1.15 14.70
C SER A 419 -25.44 -0.91 13.18
N ARG A 420 -24.87 0.22 12.74
CA ARG A 420 -24.69 0.52 11.30
C ARG A 420 -23.27 0.90 10.95
N TYR A 421 -22.54 -0.03 10.33
CA TYR A 421 -21.20 0.20 9.78
C TYR A 421 -21.17 -0.18 8.30
N ASN A 422 -20.89 0.80 7.46
CA ASN A 422 -20.35 0.57 6.13
C ASN A 422 -18.97 1.22 6.10
N SER A 423 -17.96 0.43 5.74
CA SER A 423 -16.56 0.85 5.64
C SER A 423 -16.23 1.57 4.35
N GLY A 424 -17.04 1.35 3.33
CA GLY A 424 -16.57 1.47 1.96
C GLY A 424 -15.52 0.43 1.60
N THR A 425 -14.88 0.70 0.49
CA THR A 425 -13.86 -0.11 -0.15
C THR A 425 -12.90 0.85 -0.83
N VAL A 426 -11.64 0.43 -0.99
CA VAL A 426 -10.74 1.08 -1.95
C VAL A 426 -10.57 0.13 -3.12
N ASP A 427 -10.96 0.59 -4.30
CA ASP A 427 -10.81 -0.12 -5.57
C ASP A 427 -9.64 0.51 -6.34
N ILE A 428 -8.56 -0.24 -6.52
CA ILE A 428 -7.29 0.20 -7.12
C ILE A 428 -7.04 -0.60 -8.40
N VAL A 429 -6.75 0.10 -9.50
CA VAL A 429 -6.38 -0.51 -10.79
C VAL A 429 -5.08 0.11 -11.29
N GLU A 430 -4.06 -0.71 -11.51
CA GLU A 430 -2.79 -0.34 -12.14
C GLU A 430 -2.75 -0.95 -13.56
N ASP A 431 -2.74 -0.09 -14.58
CA ASP A 431 -2.60 -0.47 -15.99
C ASP A 431 -1.17 -0.20 -16.46
N ILE A 432 -0.36 -1.26 -16.57
CA ILE A 432 1.05 -1.24 -16.99
C ILE A 432 1.12 -1.60 -18.48
N TYR A 433 1.52 -0.66 -19.31
CA TYR A 433 1.71 -0.84 -20.76
C TYR A 433 3.19 -1.08 -21.07
N LEU A 434 3.55 -2.30 -21.48
CA LEU A 434 4.93 -2.66 -21.80
C LEU A 434 5.21 -2.53 -23.32
N PRO A 435 6.33 -1.90 -23.73
CA PRO A 435 6.77 -1.87 -25.12
C PRO A 435 7.34 -3.24 -25.54
N ALA A 436 7.60 -3.42 -26.83
CA ALA A 436 8.33 -4.59 -27.33
C ALA A 436 9.75 -4.69 -26.72
N THR A 437 10.26 -5.92 -26.57
CA THR A 437 11.63 -6.18 -26.13
C THR A 437 12.65 -5.72 -27.17
N GLY A 438 13.86 -5.36 -26.73
CA GLY A 438 14.97 -4.99 -27.62
C GLY A 438 14.95 -3.58 -28.21
N ASP A 439 13.83 -2.84 -28.15
CA ASP A 439 13.81 -1.41 -28.50
C ASP A 439 14.20 -0.56 -27.27
N SER A 440 15.40 0.00 -27.30
CA SER A 440 15.94 0.85 -26.22
C SER A 440 15.37 2.28 -26.18
N LEU A 441 14.61 2.69 -27.19
CA LEU A 441 13.96 4.00 -27.26
C LEU A 441 12.46 3.93 -26.91
N ALA A 442 11.84 2.76 -27.04
CA ALA A 442 10.45 2.55 -26.68
C ALA A 442 10.22 2.70 -25.16
N GLN A 443 9.14 3.39 -24.81
CA GLN A 443 8.76 3.70 -23.43
C GLN A 443 7.44 3.00 -23.13
N GLY A 444 7.34 2.44 -21.92
CA GLY A 444 6.09 1.99 -21.35
C GLY A 444 5.33 3.13 -20.67
N ARG A 445 4.12 2.83 -20.23
CA ARG A 445 3.25 3.75 -19.47
C ARG A 445 2.68 3.00 -18.27
N LEU A 446 2.48 3.70 -17.17
CA LEU A 446 1.68 3.24 -16.03
C LEU A 446 0.55 4.24 -15.81
N GLU A 447 -0.67 3.74 -15.71
CA GLU A 447 -1.84 4.51 -15.29
C GLU A 447 -2.39 3.88 -14.02
N VAL A 448 -2.60 4.69 -12.97
CA VAL A 448 -3.09 4.22 -11.67
C VAL A 448 -4.41 4.89 -11.40
N LYS A 449 -5.47 4.09 -11.23
CA LYS A 449 -6.78 4.58 -10.83
C LYS A 449 -7.13 4.05 -9.45
N THR A 450 -7.25 4.96 -8.49
CA THR A 450 -7.69 4.64 -7.14
C THR A 450 -9.06 5.27 -6.90
N VAL A 451 -10.03 4.48 -6.42
CA VAL A 451 -11.36 4.96 -6.04
C VAL A 451 -11.64 4.58 -4.59
N TYR A 452 -11.74 5.61 -3.76
CA TYR A 452 -12.18 5.50 -2.37
C TYR A 452 -13.69 5.61 -2.30
N HIS A 453 -14.33 4.69 -1.59
CA HIS A 453 -15.77 4.68 -1.34
C HIS A 453 -16.10 4.89 0.14
N ASP A 454 -17.25 5.48 0.41
CA ASP A 454 -17.90 5.54 1.73
C ASP A 454 -17.00 6.04 2.88
N ALA A 455 -16.56 5.21 3.85
CA ALA A 455 -15.76 5.71 4.98
C ALA A 455 -14.32 6.04 4.55
N GLU A 456 -13.68 5.17 3.75
CA GLU A 456 -12.36 5.44 3.17
C GLU A 456 -12.37 6.72 2.30
N ALA A 457 -13.50 7.06 1.66
CA ALA A 457 -13.65 8.33 0.93
C ALA A 457 -13.67 9.57 1.85
N ASN A 458 -14.15 9.45 3.09
CA ASN A 458 -14.13 10.54 4.07
C ASN A 458 -12.73 10.72 4.67
N ASP A 459 -12.09 9.61 5.01
CA ASP A 459 -10.72 9.59 5.54
C ASP A 459 -9.76 10.18 4.50
N PHE A 460 -9.83 9.71 3.25
CA PHE A 460 -8.99 10.24 2.17
C PHE A 460 -9.30 11.70 1.83
N ARG A 461 -10.57 12.13 1.79
CA ARG A 461 -10.91 13.55 1.54
C ARG A 461 -10.34 14.49 2.60
N THR A 462 -10.25 14.03 3.85
CA THR A 462 -9.63 14.78 4.95
C THR A 462 -8.12 14.86 4.73
N GLN A 463 -7.46 13.73 4.51
CA GLN A 463 -6.03 13.68 4.20
C GLN A 463 -5.68 14.57 2.99
N PHE A 464 -6.49 14.52 1.93
CA PHE A 464 -6.27 15.28 0.69
C PHE A 464 -6.37 16.79 0.91
N GLN A 465 -7.29 17.28 1.77
CA GLN A 465 -7.35 18.71 2.11
C GLN A 465 -6.23 19.19 3.03
N GLU A 466 -5.62 18.28 3.81
CA GLU A 466 -4.48 18.59 4.69
C GLU A 466 -3.12 18.49 3.95
N SER A 467 -3.08 17.90 2.76
CA SER A 467 -1.87 17.62 1.99
C SER A 467 -1.54 18.72 0.98
N ASP A 468 -0.24 18.91 0.72
CA ASP A 468 0.22 19.63 -0.47
C ASP A 468 0.16 18.68 -1.67
N ILE A 469 -0.59 19.05 -2.72
CA ILE A 469 -0.80 18.20 -3.90
C ILE A 469 0.54 17.89 -4.60
N SER A 470 1.46 18.86 -4.68
CA SER A 470 2.74 18.65 -5.35
C SER A 470 3.69 17.76 -4.53
N GLN A 471 3.61 17.80 -3.19
CA GLN A 471 4.31 16.82 -2.35
C GLN A 471 3.71 15.42 -2.54
N MET A 472 2.38 15.31 -2.63
CA MET A 472 1.71 14.03 -2.83
C MET A 472 2.02 13.41 -4.20
N GLU A 473 2.09 14.22 -5.26
CA GLU A 473 2.60 13.82 -6.59
C GLU A 473 4.04 13.29 -6.51
N GLU A 474 4.94 13.99 -5.81
CA GLU A 474 6.33 13.56 -5.62
C GLU A 474 6.43 12.25 -4.80
N ASP A 475 5.63 12.11 -3.74
CA ASP A 475 5.59 10.92 -2.89
C ASP A 475 5.11 9.69 -3.67
N TYR A 476 4.08 9.84 -4.53
CA TYR A 476 3.59 8.76 -5.39
C TYR A 476 4.61 8.39 -6.50
N LEU A 477 5.26 9.38 -7.12
CA LEU A 477 6.35 9.11 -8.07
C LEU A 477 7.51 8.35 -7.39
N ASN A 478 7.89 8.77 -6.18
CA ASN A 478 8.95 8.11 -5.41
C ASN A 478 8.54 6.69 -4.96
N PHE A 479 7.26 6.48 -4.64
CA PHE A 479 6.71 5.14 -4.37
C PHE A 479 6.91 4.21 -5.57
N TYR A 480 6.55 4.63 -6.79
CA TYR A 480 6.70 3.82 -8.01
C TYR A 480 8.14 3.69 -8.51
N LYS A 481 9.01 4.68 -8.26
CA LYS A 481 10.47 4.53 -8.45
C LYS A 481 11.05 3.42 -7.55
N ASP A 482 10.53 3.26 -6.33
CA ASP A 482 10.92 2.17 -5.44
C ASP A 482 10.19 0.84 -5.75
N VAL A 483 9.05 0.85 -6.44
CA VAL A 483 8.48 -0.39 -7.07
C VAL A 483 9.41 -0.87 -8.18
N PHE A 484 9.68 -0.02 -9.17
CA PHE A 484 10.37 -0.38 -10.41
C PHE A 484 11.83 0.08 -10.41
N LYS A 485 12.61 -0.32 -9.39
CA LYS A 485 13.98 0.17 -9.06
C LYS A 485 15.00 0.14 -10.20
N HIS A 486 14.77 -0.70 -11.20
CA HIS A 486 15.65 -0.92 -12.34
C HIS A 486 15.22 -0.18 -13.61
N THR A 487 14.11 0.57 -13.53
CA THR A 487 13.53 1.36 -14.61
C THR A 487 13.62 2.85 -14.29
N GLU A 488 13.50 3.70 -15.30
CA GLU A 488 13.43 5.15 -15.14
C GLU A 488 11.95 5.57 -15.21
N VAL A 489 11.31 5.75 -14.05
CA VAL A 489 9.92 6.23 -13.93
C VAL A 489 9.90 7.74 -13.77
N ASP A 490 9.13 8.43 -14.62
CA ASP A 490 8.88 9.88 -14.58
C ASP A 490 7.38 10.17 -14.72
N PHE A 491 6.92 11.37 -14.32
CA PHE A 491 5.56 11.82 -14.62
C PHE A 491 5.28 11.81 -16.13
N ALA A 492 4.08 11.35 -16.52
CA ALA A 492 3.53 11.57 -17.86
C ALA A 492 2.56 12.76 -17.87
N ASP A 493 1.89 13.02 -16.74
CA ASP A 493 0.89 14.07 -16.56
C ASP A 493 0.79 14.45 -15.07
N THR A 494 0.05 15.52 -14.75
CA THR A 494 -0.31 15.88 -13.36
C THR A 494 -1.41 14.97 -12.81
N LEU A 495 -1.51 14.87 -11.49
CA LEU A 495 -2.56 14.12 -10.80
C LEU A 495 -3.97 14.67 -11.10
N GLU A 496 -4.82 13.84 -11.70
CA GLU A 496 -6.25 14.11 -11.83
C GLU A 496 -7.02 13.56 -10.62
N TYR A 497 -8.00 14.32 -10.13
CA TYR A 497 -8.87 13.89 -9.04
C TYR A 497 -10.32 14.37 -9.22
N TYR A 498 -11.25 13.64 -8.60
CA TYR A 498 -12.67 13.98 -8.60
C TYR A 498 -13.34 13.54 -7.29
N ASP A 499 -13.99 14.47 -6.60
CA ASP A 499 -14.72 14.23 -5.35
C ASP A 499 -16.24 14.34 -5.59
N HIS A 500 -16.91 13.20 -5.71
CA HIS A 500 -18.37 13.18 -5.70
C HIS A 500 -18.88 13.07 -4.26
N ARG A 501 -18.73 14.16 -3.50
CA ARG A 501 -19.06 14.21 -2.07
C ARG A 501 -20.49 13.74 -1.75
N GLU A 502 -21.48 14.00 -2.59
CA GLU A 502 -22.88 13.56 -2.33
C GLU A 502 -23.10 12.05 -2.53
N GLY A 503 -22.41 11.44 -3.49
CA GLY A 503 -22.35 9.97 -3.65
C GLY A 503 -21.30 9.28 -2.78
N ASN A 504 -20.63 10.05 -1.92
CA ASN A 504 -19.52 9.65 -1.06
C ASN A 504 -18.45 8.77 -1.74
N ASN A 505 -17.89 9.27 -2.84
CA ASN A 505 -16.70 8.69 -3.43
C ASN A 505 -15.68 9.77 -3.80
N PHE A 506 -14.42 9.38 -3.79
CA PHE A 506 -13.29 10.20 -4.21
C PHE A 506 -12.41 9.34 -5.12
N SER A 507 -12.04 9.85 -6.29
CA SER A 507 -11.18 9.11 -7.24
C SER A 507 -9.95 9.90 -7.63
N LEU A 508 -8.83 9.20 -7.78
CA LEU A 508 -7.55 9.66 -8.31
C LEU A 508 -7.25 8.98 -9.65
N MET A 509 -6.49 9.65 -10.49
CA MET A 509 -5.89 9.12 -11.70
C MET A 509 -4.45 9.67 -11.84
N GLU A 510 -3.48 8.77 -11.71
CA GLU A 510 -2.04 9.06 -11.85
C GLU A 510 -1.54 8.53 -13.20
N ARG A 511 -0.56 9.22 -13.82
CA ARG A 511 0.01 8.83 -15.11
C ARG A 511 1.52 8.97 -15.11
N TYR A 512 2.22 7.87 -15.41
CA TYR A 512 3.67 7.81 -15.43
C TYR A 512 4.21 7.22 -16.74
N THR A 513 5.40 7.67 -17.12
CA THR A 513 6.20 7.09 -18.21
C THR A 513 7.22 6.13 -17.60
N ILE A 514 7.31 4.90 -18.11
CA ILE A 514 8.32 3.91 -17.70
C ILE A 514 9.34 3.77 -18.83
N LYS A 515 10.55 4.30 -18.63
CA LYS A 515 11.66 4.17 -19.58
C LYS A 515 12.52 2.96 -19.20
N LYS A 516 13.01 2.25 -20.22
CA LYS A 516 13.81 1.02 -20.06
C LYS A 516 13.14 -0.02 -19.12
N PRO A 517 11.87 -0.40 -19.35
CA PRO A 517 11.18 -1.36 -18.47
C PRO A 517 11.88 -2.72 -18.45
N TRP A 518 12.36 -3.19 -19.61
CA TRP A 518 12.98 -4.50 -19.76
C TRP A 518 14.44 -4.53 -19.27
N GLN A 519 14.73 -5.40 -18.32
CA GLN A 519 16.09 -5.73 -17.87
C GLN A 519 16.62 -6.97 -18.59
N LEU A 520 17.90 -6.99 -18.98
CA LEU A 520 18.54 -8.18 -19.53
C LEU A 520 19.13 -9.04 -18.40
N ASP A 521 18.59 -10.24 -18.18
CA ASP A 521 19.25 -11.23 -17.33
C ASP A 521 20.51 -11.76 -18.02
N SER A 522 21.66 -11.54 -17.41
CA SER A 522 22.97 -12.00 -17.92
C SER A 522 23.16 -13.51 -17.86
N ALA A 523 22.39 -14.24 -17.04
CA ALA A 523 22.49 -15.69 -16.92
C ALA A 523 21.69 -16.43 -18.00
N THR A 524 20.46 -15.98 -18.30
CA THR A 524 19.63 -16.58 -19.37
C THR A 524 19.70 -15.86 -20.72
N ASN A 525 20.31 -14.66 -20.77
CA ASN A 525 20.35 -13.76 -21.93
C ASN A 525 18.94 -13.47 -22.48
N LYS A 526 18.03 -13.09 -21.57
CA LYS A 526 16.63 -12.77 -21.86
C LYS A 526 16.20 -11.49 -21.18
N TYR A 527 15.21 -10.82 -21.76
CA TYR A 527 14.56 -9.71 -21.10
C TYR A 527 13.56 -10.16 -20.02
N PHE A 528 13.50 -9.43 -18.91
CA PHE A 528 12.50 -9.59 -17.87
C PHE A 528 11.97 -8.25 -17.34
N PHE A 529 10.80 -8.29 -16.70
CA PHE A 529 10.16 -7.18 -16.02
C PHE A 529 9.58 -7.69 -14.69
N ASP A 530 9.89 -7.03 -13.59
CA ASP A 530 9.37 -7.38 -12.27
C ASP A 530 8.06 -6.64 -12.00
N ILE A 531 7.06 -7.38 -11.51
CA ILE A 531 5.72 -6.89 -11.16
C ILE A 531 5.58 -7.10 -9.67
N PHE A 532 5.40 -6.00 -8.92
CA PHE A 532 5.21 -6.06 -7.48
C PHE A 532 3.96 -5.28 -7.08
N GLY A 533 2.99 -6.00 -6.50
CA GLY A 533 1.76 -5.46 -5.95
C GLY A 533 1.96 -4.68 -4.64
N LYS A 534 2.92 -3.76 -4.63
CA LYS A 534 3.41 -3.05 -3.45
C LYS A 534 2.30 -2.30 -2.70
N THR A 535 1.30 -1.81 -3.43
CA THR A 535 0.18 -1.03 -2.90
C THR A 535 -0.61 -1.83 -1.87
N LEU A 536 -0.98 -3.08 -2.20
CA LEU A 536 -1.62 -3.99 -1.23
C LEU A 536 -0.61 -4.55 -0.21
N TYR A 537 0.63 -4.84 -0.63
CA TYR A 537 1.69 -5.34 0.27
C TYR A 537 1.93 -4.42 1.47
N GLY A 538 1.95 -3.10 1.24
CA GLY A 538 2.17 -2.08 2.27
C GLY A 538 1.04 -1.99 3.32
N GLU A 539 -0.15 -2.53 3.02
CA GLU A 539 -1.27 -2.62 3.97
C GLU A 539 -1.35 -3.97 4.70
N LEU A 540 -0.47 -4.94 4.41
CA LEU A 540 -0.46 -6.25 5.07
C LEU A 540 0.18 -6.22 6.47
N THR A 541 -0.44 -6.92 7.42
CA THR A 541 0.09 -7.07 8.78
C THR A 541 1.02 -8.28 8.87
N PHE A 542 2.34 -8.04 8.86
CA PHE A 542 3.34 -9.10 8.97
C PHE A 542 3.67 -9.44 10.43
N LEU A 543 3.44 -10.68 10.85
CA LEU A 543 3.78 -11.13 12.20
C LEU A 543 5.22 -11.67 12.30
N PRO A 544 5.96 -11.38 13.38
CA PRO A 544 7.27 -11.96 13.62
C PRO A 544 7.18 -13.47 13.86
N GLY A 545 8.27 -14.22 13.63
CA GLY A 545 8.33 -15.67 13.85
C GLY A 545 8.27 -16.14 15.32
N ARG A 546 8.17 -15.21 16.28
CA ARG A 546 8.05 -15.53 17.72
C ARG A 546 6.59 -15.87 18.08
N PRO A 547 6.32 -16.83 18.99
CA PRO A 547 4.97 -17.07 19.48
C PRO A 547 4.37 -15.81 20.12
N ARG A 548 3.17 -15.44 19.67
CA ARG A 548 2.41 -14.30 20.18
C ARG A 548 1.71 -14.65 21.50
N LYS A 549 1.66 -13.70 22.43
CA LYS A 549 0.98 -13.82 23.73
C LYS A 549 -0.37 -13.12 23.75
N ASP A 550 -0.56 -12.13 22.89
CA ASP A 550 -1.72 -11.25 22.88
C ASP A 550 -2.61 -11.44 21.63
N PRO A 551 -3.91 -11.06 21.70
CA PRO A 551 -4.74 -10.92 20.51
C PRO A 551 -4.09 -9.99 19.47
N LEU A 552 -4.37 -10.23 18.21
CA LEU A 552 -3.92 -9.37 17.11
C LEU A 552 -5.04 -8.40 16.74
N TYR A 553 -4.75 -7.11 16.68
CA TYR A 553 -5.61 -6.10 16.06
C TYR A 553 -5.56 -6.24 14.54
N LEU A 554 -6.72 -6.11 13.90
CA LEU A 554 -6.82 -5.92 12.46
C LEU A 554 -7.48 -4.57 12.20
N LYS A 555 -6.97 -3.77 11.24
CA LYS A 555 -7.69 -2.57 10.77
C LYS A 555 -9.10 -3.01 10.39
N PHE A 556 -10.11 -2.52 11.11
CA PHE A 556 -11.50 -2.87 10.88
C PHE A 556 -12.41 -1.65 11.06
N PRO A 557 -13.37 -1.48 10.15
CA PRO A 557 -13.58 -2.33 8.97
C PRO A 557 -12.56 -2.05 7.85
N PHE A 558 -12.32 -3.02 6.96
CA PHE A 558 -11.30 -2.95 5.91
C PHE A 558 -11.68 -3.82 4.72
N ASP A 559 -11.62 -3.23 3.53
CA ASP A 559 -12.01 -3.85 2.26
C ASP A 559 -11.14 -3.24 1.14
N ARG A 560 -10.42 -4.09 0.40
CA ARG A 560 -9.48 -3.70 -0.66
C ARG A 560 -9.65 -4.58 -1.87
N LYS A 561 -9.99 -3.99 -3.01
CA LYS A 561 -9.86 -4.64 -4.32
C LYS A 561 -8.70 -4.00 -5.06
N TYR A 562 -7.77 -4.83 -5.51
CA TYR A 562 -6.59 -4.38 -6.22
C TYR A 562 -6.43 -5.21 -7.49
N THR A 563 -6.22 -4.54 -8.61
CA THR A 563 -6.07 -5.17 -9.92
C THR A 563 -4.83 -4.60 -10.60
N ILE A 564 -3.94 -5.47 -11.07
CA ILE A 564 -2.83 -5.10 -11.94
C ILE A 564 -3.11 -5.70 -13.31
N ASN A 565 -3.29 -4.85 -14.33
CA ASN A 565 -3.37 -5.26 -15.73
C ASN A 565 -2.03 -4.95 -16.40
N VAL A 566 -1.29 -5.98 -16.80
CA VAL A 566 -0.08 -5.84 -17.60
C VAL A 566 -0.44 -6.05 -19.07
N HIS A 567 -0.47 -4.96 -19.82
CA HIS A 567 -0.72 -4.93 -21.27
C HIS A 567 0.59 -5.25 -22.00
N LEU A 568 0.65 -6.43 -22.63
CA LEU A 568 1.85 -6.98 -23.23
C LEU A 568 1.98 -6.62 -24.71
N PRO A 569 3.21 -6.48 -25.25
CA PRO A 569 3.43 -6.19 -26.66
C PRO A 569 3.09 -7.34 -27.61
N GLY A 570 2.67 -8.49 -27.09
CA GLY A 570 2.37 -9.70 -27.85
C GLY A 570 2.12 -10.92 -26.94
N PRO A 571 2.10 -12.15 -27.48
CA PRO A 571 1.75 -13.33 -26.72
C PRO A 571 2.87 -13.81 -25.78
N PHE A 572 2.56 -13.92 -24.48
CA PHE A 572 3.43 -14.54 -23.48
C PHE A 572 2.83 -15.84 -22.94
N ASN A 573 3.67 -16.67 -22.31
CA ASN A 573 3.24 -17.87 -21.58
C ASN A 573 3.12 -17.54 -20.08
N ILE A 574 1.89 -17.22 -19.66
CA ILE A 574 1.57 -16.80 -18.30
C ILE A 574 0.94 -17.97 -17.51
N THR A 575 1.40 -18.18 -16.28
CA THR A 575 0.78 -19.15 -15.36
C THR A 575 -0.53 -18.59 -14.82
N GLN A 576 -1.63 -19.27 -15.11
CA GLN A 576 -2.93 -18.98 -14.50
C GLN A 576 -3.03 -19.67 -13.14
N GLU A 577 -3.54 -18.96 -12.14
CA GLU A 577 -3.70 -19.43 -10.77
C GLU A 577 -4.96 -18.79 -10.17
N LYS A 578 -5.72 -19.56 -9.38
CA LYS A 578 -6.85 -19.02 -8.60
C LYS A 578 -6.92 -19.72 -7.25
N TRP A 579 -7.06 -18.94 -6.18
CA TRP A 579 -7.32 -19.49 -4.85
C TRP A 579 -8.09 -18.50 -3.97
N GLU A 580 -8.78 -19.05 -2.97
CA GLU A 580 -9.45 -18.28 -1.92
C GLU A 580 -9.07 -18.80 -0.54
N ILE A 581 -9.09 -17.90 0.44
CA ILE A 581 -8.95 -18.20 1.87
C ILE A 581 -10.10 -17.50 2.58
N LYS A 582 -10.98 -18.29 3.21
CA LYS A 582 -12.08 -17.79 4.03
C LYS A 582 -11.86 -18.22 5.48
N ARG A 583 -11.66 -17.25 6.37
CA ARG A 583 -11.56 -17.44 7.83
C ARG A 583 -12.66 -16.67 8.54
N GLU A 584 -12.77 -16.89 9.84
CA GLU A 584 -13.75 -16.21 10.69
C GLU A 584 -13.50 -14.70 10.83
N GLY A 585 -12.23 -14.26 10.71
CA GLY A 585 -11.83 -12.86 10.92
C GLY A 585 -11.36 -12.11 9.67
N TYR A 586 -11.14 -12.80 8.54
CA TYR A 586 -10.69 -12.20 7.28
C TYR A 586 -10.97 -13.13 6.09
N MET A 587 -10.99 -12.57 4.89
CA MET A 587 -11.03 -13.32 3.63
C MET A 587 -10.08 -12.73 2.60
N ILE A 588 -9.51 -13.61 1.77
CA ILE A 588 -8.58 -13.30 0.69
C ILE A 588 -9.04 -14.06 -0.55
N GLU A 589 -9.16 -13.38 -1.68
CA GLU A 589 -9.41 -13.98 -3.00
C GLU A 589 -8.32 -13.51 -3.96
N PHE A 590 -7.72 -14.43 -4.73
CA PHE A 590 -6.67 -14.15 -5.70
C PHE A 590 -6.93 -14.86 -7.03
N GLU A 591 -6.69 -14.16 -8.14
CA GLU A 591 -6.79 -14.68 -9.49
C GLU A 591 -5.73 -14.07 -10.43
N SER A 592 -4.89 -14.93 -11.01
CA SER A 592 -4.01 -14.64 -12.15
C SER A 592 -4.66 -15.18 -13.43
N GLU A 593 -5.11 -14.28 -14.29
CA GLU A 593 -5.77 -14.57 -15.56
C GLU A 593 -4.98 -13.97 -16.72
N TYR A 594 -4.82 -14.71 -17.82
CA TYR A 594 -4.24 -14.17 -19.06
C TYR A 594 -5.29 -14.15 -20.17
N LEU A 595 -5.55 -12.96 -20.72
CA LEU A 595 -6.56 -12.66 -21.74
C LEU A 595 -5.90 -12.62 -23.13
N PRO A 596 -5.85 -13.73 -23.89
CA PRO A 596 -4.91 -13.85 -25.01
C PRO A 596 -5.30 -13.07 -26.27
N LYS A 597 -6.53 -12.54 -26.31
CA LYS A 597 -7.04 -11.68 -27.40
C LYS A 597 -6.67 -10.21 -27.22
N GLU A 598 -6.46 -9.79 -25.99
CA GLU A 598 -6.15 -8.41 -25.60
C GLU A 598 -4.66 -8.26 -25.21
N TYR A 599 -3.94 -9.38 -25.10
CA TYR A 599 -2.58 -9.48 -24.56
C TYR A 599 -2.44 -8.90 -23.15
N ILE A 600 -3.50 -8.99 -22.34
CA ILE A 600 -3.51 -8.53 -20.95
C ILE A 600 -3.28 -9.71 -20.00
N TRP A 601 -2.29 -9.60 -19.12
CA TRP A 601 -2.21 -10.40 -17.91
C TRP A 601 -2.83 -9.61 -16.76
N ARG A 602 -3.88 -10.16 -16.15
CA ARG A 602 -4.58 -9.58 -15.01
C ARG A 602 -4.24 -10.34 -13.73
N LEU A 603 -3.80 -9.62 -12.71
CA LEU A 603 -3.69 -10.08 -11.33
C LEU A 603 -4.79 -9.37 -10.51
N SER A 604 -5.71 -10.12 -9.93
CA SER A 604 -6.82 -9.58 -9.13
C SER A 604 -6.74 -10.06 -7.69
N TYR A 605 -6.85 -9.14 -6.74
CA TYR A 605 -6.80 -9.39 -5.30
C TYR A 605 -8.03 -8.78 -4.63
N HIS A 606 -8.67 -9.54 -3.74
CA HIS A 606 -9.66 -9.02 -2.79
C HIS A 606 -9.27 -9.40 -1.37
N TYR A 607 -8.91 -8.44 -0.54
CA TYR A 607 -8.59 -8.67 0.88
C TYR A 607 -9.54 -7.88 1.79
N ARG A 608 -10.12 -8.56 2.78
CA ARG A 608 -11.09 -7.98 3.72
C ARG A 608 -10.86 -8.47 5.13
N ASN A 609 -10.96 -7.57 6.11
CA ASN A 609 -11.06 -7.95 7.52
C ASN A 609 -12.54 -8.00 7.92
N LEU A 610 -12.96 -9.15 8.42
CA LEU A 610 -14.33 -9.44 8.86
C LEU A 610 -14.53 -9.18 10.37
N LYS A 611 -13.43 -8.99 11.11
CA LYS A 611 -13.39 -8.61 12.54
C LYS A 611 -12.26 -7.61 12.80
N ASP A 612 -12.34 -6.91 13.91
CA ASP A 612 -11.31 -5.98 14.41
C ASP A 612 -10.16 -6.64 15.15
N HIS A 613 -10.23 -7.95 15.36
CA HIS A 613 -9.16 -8.72 16.00
C HIS A 613 -9.20 -10.21 15.66
N LEU A 614 -8.06 -10.87 15.89
CA LEU A 614 -7.91 -12.32 15.94
C LEU A 614 -7.47 -12.77 17.33
N GLN A 615 -7.97 -13.93 17.75
CA GLN A 615 -7.57 -14.58 18.99
C GLN A 615 -6.18 -15.22 18.83
N ILE A 616 -5.42 -15.36 19.92
CA ILE A 616 -4.02 -15.84 19.92
C ILE A 616 -3.87 -17.13 19.10
N ALA A 617 -4.80 -18.08 19.24
CA ALA A 617 -4.79 -19.37 18.54
C ALA A 617 -4.88 -19.26 17.00
N GLN A 618 -5.43 -18.16 16.46
CA GLN A 618 -5.60 -17.92 15.02
C GLN A 618 -4.35 -17.28 14.38
N THR A 619 -3.46 -16.69 15.19
CA THR A 619 -2.32 -15.86 14.72
C THR A 619 -1.30 -16.64 13.88
N LYS A 620 -1.03 -17.91 14.23
CA LYS A 620 -0.14 -18.78 13.44
C LYS A 620 -0.68 -19.04 12.03
N GLN A 621 -2.00 -19.23 11.89
CA GLN A 621 -2.63 -19.41 10.58
C GLN A 621 -2.66 -18.09 9.80
N PHE A 622 -2.96 -16.98 10.48
CA PHE A 622 -2.90 -15.65 9.88
C PHE A 622 -1.53 -15.33 9.29
N LYS A 623 -0.43 -15.60 10.01
CA LYS A 623 0.91 -15.42 9.44
C LYS A 623 1.09 -16.24 8.16
N ALA A 624 0.75 -17.52 8.17
CA ALA A 624 0.90 -18.39 6.99
C ALA A 624 0.04 -17.95 5.80
N ASP A 625 -1.17 -17.44 6.06
CA ASP A 625 -2.08 -16.95 5.02
C ASP A 625 -1.62 -15.58 4.47
N MET A 626 -1.06 -14.69 5.31
CA MET A 626 -0.39 -13.45 4.88
C MET A 626 0.91 -13.71 4.10
N ASP A 627 1.75 -14.65 4.56
CA ASP A 627 2.96 -15.07 3.85
C ASP A 627 2.61 -15.58 2.44
N LYS A 628 1.50 -16.32 2.31
CA LYS A 628 1.01 -16.79 1.01
C LYS A 628 0.52 -15.63 0.12
N LEU A 629 -0.27 -14.70 0.66
CA LEU A 629 -0.73 -13.53 -0.10
C LEU A 629 0.45 -12.67 -0.57
N ALA A 630 1.43 -12.41 0.29
CA ALA A 630 2.66 -11.72 -0.07
C ALA A 630 3.43 -12.44 -1.19
N GLY A 631 3.55 -13.77 -1.12
CA GLY A 631 4.16 -14.58 -2.18
C GLY A 631 3.38 -14.61 -3.50
N SER A 632 2.12 -14.14 -3.52
CA SER A 632 1.33 -13.91 -4.75
C SER A 632 1.26 -12.43 -5.13
N LEU A 633 2.02 -11.53 -4.50
CA LEU A 633 2.12 -10.12 -4.90
C LEU A 633 3.40 -9.82 -5.71
N GLU A 634 4.36 -10.74 -5.74
CA GLU A 634 5.63 -10.59 -6.44
C GLU A 634 5.72 -11.58 -7.62
N TYR A 635 5.88 -11.07 -8.84
CA TYR A 635 6.06 -11.87 -10.05
C TYR A 635 7.18 -11.32 -10.93
N GLN A 636 7.79 -12.21 -11.71
CA GLN A 636 8.72 -11.83 -12.77
C GLN A 636 8.19 -12.31 -14.12
N LEU A 637 7.98 -11.37 -15.04
CA LEU A 637 7.64 -11.64 -16.43
C LEU A 637 8.93 -11.81 -17.23
N THR A 638 9.18 -12.99 -17.80
CA THR A 638 10.33 -13.23 -18.69
C THR A 638 9.91 -13.35 -20.14
N GLU A 639 10.74 -12.85 -21.06
CA GLU A 639 10.60 -12.99 -22.50
C GLU A 639 10.41 -14.47 -22.92
N PRO A 640 9.41 -14.76 -23.78
CA PRO A 640 9.15 -16.12 -24.25
C PRO A 640 10.39 -16.69 -24.94
N LYS A 641 10.66 -17.99 -24.76
CA LYS A 641 11.78 -18.64 -25.46
C LYS A 641 11.57 -18.57 -26.98
N ALA A 642 12.48 -17.92 -27.68
CA ALA A 642 12.69 -18.18 -29.10
C ALA A 642 13.24 -19.62 -29.25
N GLY A 643 12.38 -20.59 -29.61
CA GLY A 643 12.86 -21.91 -30.04
C GLY A 643 12.03 -23.16 -29.71
N ASP A 644 11.01 -23.10 -28.86
CA ASP A 644 10.15 -24.27 -28.58
C ASP A 644 8.95 -24.32 -29.56
N MET A 645 9.21 -24.45 -30.88
CA MET A 645 8.16 -24.73 -31.87
C MET A 645 7.51 -26.09 -31.57
N LYS A 646 6.23 -26.11 -31.22
CA LYS A 646 5.48 -27.38 -31.18
C LYS A 646 5.15 -27.81 -32.61
N PRO A 647 5.02 -29.11 -32.92
CA PRO A 647 4.62 -29.57 -34.24
C PRO A 647 3.28 -29.00 -34.74
N SER A 648 2.39 -28.58 -33.82
CA SER A 648 1.14 -27.86 -34.08
C SER A 648 1.34 -26.47 -34.70
N ASP A 649 2.50 -25.86 -34.49
CA ASP A 649 2.74 -24.46 -34.79
C ASP A 649 3.27 -24.28 -36.21
N ILE A 650 3.61 -25.38 -36.90
CA ILE A 650 4.09 -25.41 -38.28
C ILE A 650 2.94 -25.14 -39.25
N ASN A 651 3.14 -24.18 -40.15
CA ASN A 651 2.21 -23.89 -41.23
C ASN A 651 2.44 -24.85 -42.40
N GLY A 652 1.51 -25.79 -42.61
CA GLY A 652 1.59 -26.79 -43.68
C GLY A 652 1.57 -26.21 -45.10
N ALA A 653 0.97 -25.03 -45.32
CA ALA A 653 0.96 -24.38 -46.63
C ALA A 653 2.33 -23.76 -46.94
N MET A 654 2.97 -23.08 -45.99
CA MET A 654 4.33 -22.56 -46.13
C MET A 654 5.35 -23.69 -46.33
N LEU A 655 5.22 -24.80 -45.59
CA LEU A 655 6.07 -25.97 -45.78
C LEU A 655 5.85 -26.63 -47.15
N GLY A 656 4.60 -26.66 -47.64
CA GLY A 656 4.27 -27.06 -49.01
C GLY A 656 4.90 -26.16 -50.07
N ILE A 657 4.95 -24.84 -49.85
CA ILE A 657 5.60 -23.87 -50.75
C ILE A 657 7.12 -24.06 -50.77
N VAL A 658 7.76 -24.29 -49.62
CA VAL A 658 9.19 -24.63 -49.55
C VAL A 658 9.48 -25.89 -50.37
N LEU A 659 8.70 -26.96 -50.18
CA LEU A 659 8.86 -28.21 -50.95
C LEU A 659 8.63 -28.00 -52.44
N ALA A 660 7.58 -27.26 -52.83
CA ALA A 660 7.30 -26.93 -54.22
C ALA A 660 8.42 -26.09 -54.86
N ALA A 661 8.97 -25.11 -54.13
CA ALA A 661 10.10 -24.30 -54.56
C ALA A 661 11.37 -25.14 -54.75
N PHE A 662 11.68 -26.08 -53.84
CA PHE A 662 12.80 -27.01 -53.98
C PHE A 662 12.64 -27.93 -55.20
N VAL A 663 11.46 -28.54 -55.38
CA VAL A 663 11.18 -29.42 -56.53
C VAL A 663 11.23 -28.64 -57.84
N PHE A 664 10.64 -27.45 -57.90
CA PHE A 664 10.73 -26.56 -59.06
C PHE A 664 12.18 -26.18 -59.35
N SER A 665 12.92 -25.68 -58.36
CA SER A 665 14.31 -25.25 -58.51
C SER A 665 15.19 -26.39 -59.02
N PHE A 666 15.12 -27.57 -58.40
CA PHE A 666 15.88 -28.75 -58.83
C PHE A 666 15.52 -29.18 -60.27
N THR A 667 14.24 -29.29 -60.60
CA THR A 667 13.81 -29.72 -61.94
C THR A 667 14.12 -28.69 -63.02
N PHE A 668 13.96 -27.41 -62.73
CA PHE A 668 14.26 -26.29 -63.62
C PHE A 668 15.76 -26.20 -63.94
N PHE A 669 16.62 -26.16 -62.92
CA PHE A 669 18.07 -26.10 -63.15
C PHE A 669 18.64 -27.40 -63.73
N LYS A 670 18.08 -28.57 -63.41
CA LYS A 670 18.39 -29.83 -64.10
C LYS A 670 18.02 -29.79 -65.59
N LYS A 671 16.90 -29.17 -65.96
CA LYS A 671 16.48 -28.97 -67.36
C LYS A 671 17.32 -27.92 -68.09
N LEU A 672 17.91 -26.97 -67.38
CA LEU A 672 18.83 -25.96 -67.93
C LEU A 672 20.27 -26.46 -68.06
N TYR A 673 20.71 -27.45 -67.28
CA TYR A 673 22.09 -27.97 -67.32
C TYR A 673 22.60 -28.43 -68.70
N PRO A 674 21.77 -29.03 -69.59
CA PRO A 674 22.14 -29.34 -70.97
C PRO A 674 22.42 -28.13 -71.87
N TYR A 675 21.97 -26.92 -71.51
CA TYR A 675 22.14 -25.74 -72.33
C TYR A 675 23.64 -25.41 -72.50
N SER A 676 24.05 -25.25 -73.75
CA SER A 676 25.45 -25.11 -74.16
C SER A 676 25.50 -24.17 -75.38
N PRO A 677 25.74 -22.86 -75.19
CA PRO A 677 25.84 -21.88 -76.27
C PRO A 677 26.85 -22.20 -77.37
N GLY A 678 27.92 -22.93 -77.04
CA GLY A 678 28.99 -23.33 -77.96
C GLY A 678 28.85 -24.75 -78.51
N ALA A 679 27.68 -25.39 -78.39
CA ALA A 679 27.46 -26.74 -78.91
C ALA A 679 27.68 -26.77 -80.44
N GLY A 680 28.69 -27.52 -80.88
CA GLY A 680 29.06 -27.65 -82.30
C GLY A 680 30.23 -26.79 -82.76
N SER A 681 30.78 -25.89 -81.94
CA SER A 681 32.02 -25.18 -82.24
C SER A 681 33.26 -25.82 -81.59
N SER A 682 34.36 -25.88 -82.34
CA SER A 682 35.68 -26.24 -81.84
C SER A 682 36.30 -25.08 -81.05
N HIS A 683 36.93 -25.40 -79.92
CA HIS A 683 37.57 -24.42 -79.04
C HIS A 683 38.91 -24.97 -78.53
N GLU A 684 39.82 -24.08 -78.14
CA GLU A 684 41.03 -24.45 -77.38
C GLU A 684 40.65 -25.02 -75.99
N PRO A 685 41.52 -25.83 -75.36
CA PRO A 685 41.32 -26.31 -74.00
C PRO A 685 41.12 -25.18 -72.97
N ALA A 686 40.18 -25.35 -72.06
CA ALA A 686 39.79 -24.34 -71.09
C ALA A 686 40.93 -23.92 -70.14
N ILE A 687 41.36 -22.66 -70.22
CA ILE A 687 42.48 -22.14 -69.40
C ILE A 687 42.19 -22.18 -67.89
N HIS A 688 43.22 -22.11 -67.05
CA HIS A 688 43.05 -22.11 -65.60
C HIS A 688 42.34 -20.85 -65.08
N ILE A 689 41.49 -21.04 -64.07
CA ILE A 689 40.81 -19.95 -63.33
C ILE A 689 41.89 -19.07 -62.69
N GLY A 690 41.85 -17.78 -62.93
CA GLY A 690 42.88 -16.83 -62.47
C GLY A 690 42.47 -15.38 -62.71
N SER A 691 43.24 -14.43 -62.16
CA SER A 691 42.87 -13.00 -62.11
C SER A 691 41.49 -12.82 -61.44
N TRP A 692 40.70 -11.85 -61.88
CA TRP A 692 39.40 -11.49 -61.28
C TRP A 692 38.39 -12.65 -61.14
N LEU A 693 38.54 -13.73 -61.94
CA LEU A 693 37.73 -14.96 -61.79
C LEU A 693 37.94 -15.67 -60.44
N VAL A 694 39.04 -15.45 -59.73
CA VAL A 694 39.26 -16.02 -58.38
C VAL A 694 38.26 -15.46 -57.37
N PHE A 695 37.98 -14.15 -57.41
CA PHE A 695 37.00 -13.52 -56.53
C PHE A 695 35.57 -14.01 -56.81
N ILE A 696 35.22 -14.21 -58.10
CA ILE A 696 33.95 -14.83 -58.49
C ILE A 696 33.90 -16.28 -58.01
N GLY A 697 34.98 -17.05 -58.13
CA GLY A 697 35.03 -18.44 -57.67
C GLY A 697 34.84 -18.58 -56.16
N PHE A 698 35.44 -17.68 -55.38
CA PHE A 698 35.20 -17.59 -53.94
C PHE A 698 33.74 -17.23 -53.63
N SER A 699 33.20 -16.19 -54.29
CA SER A 699 31.79 -15.79 -54.14
C SER A 699 30.84 -16.96 -54.47
N ILE A 700 31.04 -17.64 -55.59
CA ILE A 700 30.24 -18.79 -56.03
C ILE A 700 30.35 -19.99 -55.08
N ALA A 701 31.50 -20.21 -54.44
CA ALA A 701 31.65 -21.26 -53.43
C ALA A 701 30.90 -20.94 -52.13
N VAL A 702 30.92 -19.68 -51.69
CA VAL A 702 30.30 -19.23 -50.41
C VAL A 702 28.81 -18.96 -50.55
N GLN A 703 28.34 -18.48 -51.70
CA GLN A 703 26.95 -18.01 -51.90
C GLN A 703 25.88 -19.03 -51.51
N PRO A 704 25.99 -20.35 -51.83
CA PRO A 704 25.00 -21.34 -51.40
C PRO A 704 24.91 -21.47 -49.87
N PHE A 705 26.03 -21.38 -49.15
CA PHE A 705 26.04 -21.45 -47.69
C PHE A 705 25.44 -20.19 -47.06
N ALA A 706 25.74 -19.02 -47.61
CA ALA A 706 25.13 -17.76 -47.17
C ALA A 706 23.61 -17.74 -47.38
N MET A 707 23.13 -18.24 -48.53
CA MET A 707 21.69 -18.36 -48.82
C MET A 707 21.01 -19.45 -47.99
N PHE A 708 21.68 -20.56 -47.69
CA PHE A 708 21.17 -21.58 -46.77
C PHE A 708 21.06 -21.05 -45.32
N TRP A 709 22.05 -20.28 -44.85
CA TRP A 709 21.99 -19.63 -43.55
C TRP A 709 20.83 -18.61 -43.47
N MET A 710 20.64 -17.81 -44.52
CA MET A 710 19.51 -16.88 -44.61
C MET A 710 18.15 -17.59 -44.55
N LEU A 711 18.01 -18.78 -45.16
CA LEU A 711 16.81 -19.61 -45.01
C LEU A 711 16.62 -20.09 -43.56
N ILE A 712 17.69 -20.46 -42.84
CA ILE A 712 17.61 -20.81 -41.41
C ILE A 712 17.11 -19.62 -40.58
N GLU A 713 17.60 -18.41 -40.85
CA GLU A 713 17.13 -17.21 -40.15
C GLU A 713 15.66 -16.87 -40.46
N LEU A 714 15.18 -17.09 -41.70
CA LEU A 714 13.74 -17.00 -42.00
C LEU A 714 12.92 -18.00 -41.17
N VAL A 715 13.39 -19.25 -41.01
CA VAL A 715 12.71 -20.23 -40.14
C VAL A 715 12.71 -19.78 -38.67
N ARG A 716 13.84 -19.26 -38.17
CA ARG A 716 13.96 -18.73 -36.80
C ARG A 716 13.03 -17.55 -36.54
N ASN A 717 12.91 -16.64 -37.52
CA ASN A 717 11.99 -15.51 -37.51
C ASN A 717 10.52 -15.89 -37.74
N GLY A 718 10.20 -17.19 -37.74
CA GLY A 718 8.82 -17.67 -37.71
C GLY A 718 8.12 -17.77 -39.06
N TYR A 719 8.81 -17.64 -40.20
CA TYR A 719 8.19 -17.70 -41.55
C TYR A 719 7.46 -19.01 -41.85
N LEU A 720 7.77 -20.10 -41.14
CA LEU A 720 7.09 -21.39 -41.26
C LEU A 720 6.04 -21.62 -40.17
N THR A 721 5.68 -20.60 -39.37
CA THR A 721 4.74 -20.74 -38.25
C THR A 721 3.34 -20.23 -38.55
N ASN A 722 2.35 -20.85 -37.91
CA ASN A 722 0.98 -20.36 -37.86
C ASN A 722 0.88 -19.02 -37.11
N THR A 723 1.81 -18.73 -36.19
CA THR A 723 1.90 -17.48 -35.43
C THR A 723 2.15 -16.28 -36.35
N LEU A 724 3.25 -16.27 -37.11
CA LEU A 724 3.54 -15.16 -38.04
C LEU A 724 2.51 -15.08 -39.17
N TRP A 725 2.03 -16.25 -39.64
CA TRP A 725 0.99 -16.35 -40.65
C TRP A 725 -0.35 -15.71 -40.23
N ASN A 726 -0.68 -15.67 -38.93
CA ASN A 726 -1.91 -15.09 -38.39
C ASN A 726 -1.74 -13.68 -37.81
N ALA A 727 -0.51 -13.21 -37.61
CA ALA A 727 -0.20 -11.92 -36.96
C ALA A 727 -0.86 -10.69 -37.62
N TYR A 728 -1.29 -10.79 -38.88
CA TYR A 728 -1.84 -9.69 -39.67
C TYR A 728 -3.34 -9.84 -40.02
N GLU A 729 -4.09 -10.77 -39.41
CA GLU A 729 -5.53 -10.93 -39.69
C GLU A 729 -6.39 -9.73 -39.26
N LEU A 730 -5.94 -8.96 -38.26
CA LEU A 730 -6.69 -7.83 -37.70
C LEU A 730 -6.66 -6.56 -38.55
N LYS A 731 -5.78 -6.44 -39.55
CA LYS A 731 -5.65 -5.25 -40.42
C LYS A 731 -6.50 -5.29 -41.69
N GLY A 732 -7.52 -6.14 -41.71
CA GLY A 732 -8.44 -6.29 -42.83
C GLY A 732 -7.95 -7.26 -43.92
N THR A 733 -8.90 -7.81 -44.66
CA THR A 733 -8.70 -8.98 -45.53
C THR A 733 -7.64 -8.76 -46.61
N PHE A 734 -7.66 -7.60 -47.29
CA PHE A 734 -6.70 -7.30 -48.35
C PHE A 734 -5.26 -7.23 -47.83
N HIS A 735 -5.03 -6.49 -46.74
CA HIS A 735 -3.69 -6.31 -46.16
C HIS A 735 -3.13 -7.64 -45.61
N SER A 736 -3.97 -8.44 -44.94
CA SER A 736 -3.60 -9.80 -44.48
C SER A 736 -3.17 -10.70 -45.64
N TRP A 737 -3.93 -10.73 -46.74
CA TRP A 737 -3.56 -11.52 -47.93
C TRP A 737 -2.32 -10.98 -48.65
N SER A 738 -2.12 -9.67 -48.70
CA SER A 738 -0.90 -9.07 -49.27
C SER A 738 0.35 -9.46 -48.48
N PHE A 739 0.31 -9.40 -47.14
CA PHE A 739 1.44 -9.81 -46.29
C PHE A 739 1.73 -11.31 -46.39
N ARG A 740 0.68 -12.16 -46.36
CA ARG A 740 0.81 -13.61 -46.61
C ARG A 740 1.43 -13.89 -47.98
N GLY A 741 0.99 -13.19 -49.02
CA GLY A 741 1.55 -13.29 -50.37
C GLY A 741 3.03 -12.89 -50.46
N LEU A 742 3.44 -11.82 -49.75
CA LEU A 742 4.84 -11.40 -49.66
C LEU A 742 5.71 -12.49 -49.02
N MET A 743 5.34 -13.01 -47.84
CA MET A 743 6.09 -14.07 -47.17
C MET A 743 6.22 -15.34 -48.05
N MET A 744 5.15 -15.74 -48.74
CA MET A 744 5.22 -16.86 -49.70
C MET A 744 6.23 -16.59 -50.82
N ALA A 745 6.16 -15.40 -51.42
CA ALA A 745 7.00 -15.01 -52.54
C ALA A 745 8.47 -14.93 -52.13
N GLU A 746 8.77 -14.38 -50.95
CA GLU A 746 10.13 -14.28 -50.39
C GLU A 746 10.73 -15.67 -50.11
N VAL A 747 9.99 -16.54 -49.41
CA VAL A 747 10.45 -17.92 -49.12
C VAL A 747 10.65 -18.70 -50.43
N TYR A 748 9.71 -18.61 -51.37
CA TYR A 748 9.84 -19.24 -52.69
C TYR A 748 11.07 -18.72 -53.46
N TYR A 749 11.23 -17.39 -53.53
CA TYR A 749 12.35 -16.73 -54.19
C TYR A 749 13.70 -17.16 -53.60
N ASN A 750 13.83 -17.16 -52.27
CA ASN A 750 15.08 -17.52 -51.61
C ASN A 750 15.45 -19.00 -51.78
N VAL A 751 14.47 -19.92 -51.78
CA VAL A 751 14.70 -21.34 -52.10
C VAL A 751 15.11 -21.54 -53.58
N VAL A 752 14.46 -20.83 -54.51
CA VAL A 752 14.83 -20.89 -55.93
C VAL A 752 16.23 -20.31 -56.17
N MET A 753 16.56 -19.18 -55.53
CA MET A 753 17.87 -18.53 -55.65
C MET A 753 18.99 -19.34 -55.02
N LEU A 754 18.76 -20.06 -53.91
CA LEU A 754 19.71 -21.05 -53.37
C LEU A 754 20.03 -22.13 -54.42
N GLY A 755 19.00 -22.73 -55.05
CA GLY A 755 19.22 -23.72 -56.10
C GLY A 755 19.90 -23.13 -57.34
N PHE A 756 19.68 -21.85 -57.66
CA PHE A 756 20.40 -21.15 -58.73
C PHE A 756 21.89 -20.96 -58.35
N ALA A 757 22.20 -20.59 -57.10
CA ALA A 757 23.58 -20.49 -56.63
C ALA A 757 24.32 -21.84 -56.69
N ILE A 758 23.65 -22.94 -56.28
CA ILE A 758 24.19 -24.31 -56.40
C ILE A 758 24.42 -24.68 -57.87
N PHE A 759 23.46 -24.38 -58.75
CA PHE A 759 23.59 -24.61 -60.19
C PHE A 759 24.78 -23.85 -60.80
N LEU A 760 24.98 -22.59 -60.40
CA LEU A 760 26.12 -21.78 -60.83
C LEU A 760 27.45 -22.32 -60.33
N ALA A 761 27.53 -22.83 -59.10
CA ALA A 761 28.72 -23.51 -58.60
C ALA A 761 29.07 -24.74 -59.47
N VAL A 762 28.08 -25.58 -59.79
CA VAL A 762 28.27 -26.73 -60.68
C VAL A 762 28.74 -26.30 -62.08
N LEU A 763 28.19 -25.22 -62.65
CA LEU A 763 28.62 -24.71 -63.96
C LEU A 763 30.03 -24.09 -63.92
N PHE A 764 30.35 -23.34 -62.86
CA PHE A 764 31.62 -22.63 -62.69
C PHE A 764 32.80 -23.60 -62.60
N PHE A 765 32.74 -24.55 -61.66
CA PHE A 765 33.84 -25.50 -61.44
C PHE A 765 34.00 -26.51 -62.58
N LYS A 766 32.94 -26.78 -63.35
CA LYS A 766 33.01 -27.55 -64.60
C LYS A 766 33.40 -26.73 -65.83
N LYS A 767 33.73 -25.44 -65.67
CA LYS A 767 34.11 -24.49 -66.74
C LYS A 767 33.12 -24.46 -67.91
N ARG A 768 31.82 -24.58 -67.62
CA ARG A 768 30.76 -24.75 -68.62
C ARG A 768 30.55 -23.47 -69.43
N ASP A 769 30.45 -23.62 -70.74
CA ASP A 769 30.18 -22.53 -71.71
C ASP A 769 28.91 -21.70 -71.41
N SER A 770 27.94 -22.29 -70.71
CA SER A 770 26.72 -21.62 -70.28
C SER A 770 26.86 -20.79 -68.99
N PHE A 771 27.96 -20.93 -68.21
CA PHE A 771 28.13 -20.22 -66.94
C PHE A 771 27.99 -18.69 -67.05
N PRO A 772 28.69 -17.96 -67.95
CA PRO A 772 28.64 -16.50 -67.96
C PRO A 772 27.24 -15.95 -68.21
N LYS A 773 26.48 -16.59 -69.13
CA LYS A 773 25.09 -16.20 -69.44
C LYS A 773 24.14 -16.44 -68.26
N PHE A 774 24.31 -17.53 -67.51
CA PHE A 774 23.50 -17.80 -66.34
C PHE A 774 23.90 -16.94 -65.12
N TYR A 775 25.18 -16.64 -64.94
CA TYR A 775 25.65 -15.77 -63.86
C TYR A 775 25.15 -14.34 -64.03
N ILE A 776 25.19 -13.79 -65.25
CA ILE A 776 24.59 -12.47 -65.56
C ILE A 776 23.10 -12.47 -65.17
N ARG A 777 22.33 -13.49 -65.57
CA ARG A 777 20.91 -13.62 -65.20
C ARG A 777 20.69 -13.68 -63.70
N PHE A 778 21.52 -14.42 -62.96
CA PHE A 778 21.44 -14.50 -61.50
C PHE A 778 21.68 -13.14 -60.85
N LEU A 779 22.70 -12.38 -61.27
CA LEU A 779 22.94 -11.03 -60.75
C LEU A 779 21.79 -10.07 -61.07
N THR A 780 21.22 -10.14 -62.28
CA THR A 780 20.05 -9.33 -62.66
C THR A 780 18.83 -9.68 -61.81
N ILE A 781 18.52 -10.97 -61.64
CA ILE A 781 17.38 -11.42 -60.82
C ILE A 781 17.61 -11.09 -59.34
N ALA A 782 18.84 -11.23 -58.83
CA ALA A 782 19.19 -10.88 -57.45
C ALA A 782 18.99 -9.39 -57.16
N ALA A 783 19.46 -8.51 -58.04
CA ALA A 783 19.30 -7.06 -57.87
C ALA A 783 17.83 -6.62 -57.97
N ILE A 784 17.06 -7.17 -58.92
CA ILE A 784 15.63 -6.86 -59.09
C ILE A 784 14.82 -7.40 -57.91
N GLY A 785 15.06 -8.64 -57.49
CA GLY A 785 14.33 -9.27 -56.38
C GLY A 785 14.49 -8.51 -55.08
N ILE A 786 15.72 -8.12 -54.73
CA ILE A 786 16.00 -7.32 -53.52
C ILE A 786 15.39 -5.91 -53.63
N PHE A 787 15.37 -5.29 -54.82
CA PHE A 787 14.69 -4.01 -54.99
C PHE A 787 13.18 -4.11 -54.80
N ILE A 788 12.53 -5.11 -55.41
CA ILE A 788 11.09 -5.36 -55.30
C ILE A 788 10.72 -5.67 -53.84
N ASP A 789 11.47 -6.54 -53.17
CA ASP A 789 11.30 -6.87 -51.76
C ASP A 789 11.27 -5.63 -50.85
N GLN A 790 12.26 -4.74 -51.00
CA GLN A 790 12.36 -3.53 -50.20
C GLN A 790 11.23 -2.53 -50.51
N VAL A 791 10.78 -2.43 -51.77
CA VAL A 791 9.61 -1.60 -52.13
C VAL A 791 8.31 -2.17 -51.57
N LEU A 792 8.10 -3.49 -51.64
CA LEU A 792 6.90 -4.15 -51.13
C LEU A 792 6.86 -4.10 -49.60
N THR A 793 7.97 -4.34 -48.92
CA THR A 793 8.08 -4.23 -47.46
C THR A 793 7.80 -2.79 -47.00
N PHE A 794 8.37 -1.78 -47.68
CA PHE A 794 8.07 -0.37 -47.42
C PHE A 794 6.58 -0.03 -47.62
N ALA A 795 5.95 -0.57 -48.68
CA ALA A 795 4.55 -0.28 -48.99
C ALA A 795 3.54 -1.05 -48.12
N LEU A 796 3.95 -2.14 -47.46
CA LEU A 796 3.06 -3.03 -46.69
C LEU A 796 3.30 -3.01 -45.17
N THR A 797 4.28 -2.27 -44.66
CA THR A 797 4.56 -2.17 -43.23
C THR A 797 4.53 -0.71 -42.75
N ASP A 798 3.78 -0.43 -41.68
CA ASP A 798 3.50 0.94 -41.23
C ASP A 798 4.76 1.74 -40.82
N ASN A 799 5.83 1.04 -40.45
CA ASN A 799 7.14 1.61 -40.06
C ASN A 799 8.29 1.12 -40.98
N GLY A 800 7.99 0.70 -42.22
CA GLY A 800 8.99 0.18 -43.14
C GLY A 800 10.09 1.20 -43.47
N THR A 801 11.36 0.87 -43.22
CA THR A 801 12.50 1.69 -43.64
C THR A 801 13.16 1.09 -44.89
N PHE A 802 13.22 1.85 -45.98
CA PHE A 802 13.85 1.38 -47.21
C PHE A 802 15.39 1.32 -47.04
N ASN A 803 15.99 0.14 -47.15
CA ASN A 803 17.43 -0.02 -46.96
C ASN A 803 18.23 0.35 -48.24
N TYR A 804 18.44 1.65 -48.44
CA TYR A 804 19.20 2.20 -49.56
C TYR A 804 20.61 1.60 -49.69
N ILE A 805 21.27 1.26 -48.59
CA ILE A 805 22.63 0.69 -48.58
C ILE A 805 22.62 -0.72 -49.19
N LEU A 806 21.68 -1.57 -48.76
CA LEU A 806 21.54 -2.94 -49.26
C LEU A 806 21.18 -2.96 -50.75
N ALA A 807 20.22 -2.14 -51.17
CA ALA A 807 19.81 -2.03 -52.57
C ALA A 807 20.98 -1.54 -53.46
N SER A 808 21.64 -0.44 -53.07
CA SER A 808 22.75 0.15 -53.83
C SER A 808 23.94 -0.80 -53.97
N ARG A 809 24.29 -1.54 -52.90
CA ARG A 809 25.41 -2.51 -52.92
C ARG A 809 25.23 -3.58 -54.00
N ASN A 810 24.02 -4.14 -54.13
CA ASN A 810 23.76 -5.20 -55.09
C ASN A 810 23.70 -4.68 -56.53
N ILE A 811 23.20 -3.46 -56.75
CA ILE A 811 23.23 -2.79 -58.05
C ILE A 811 24.68 -2.51 -58.49
N ILE A 812 25.52 -1.98 -57.60
CA ILE A 812 26.95 -1.74 -57.88
C ILE A 812 27.67 -3.05 -58.19
N TYR A 813 27.40 -4.11 -57.42
CA TYR A 813 27.98 -5.44 -57.66
C TYR A 813 27.60 -5.98 -59.05
N ALA A 814 26.31 -5.89 -59.43
CA ALA A 814 25.85 -6.26 -60.77
C ALA A 814 26.49 -5.41 -61.87
N ALA A 815 26.61 -4.09 -61.67
CA ALA A 815 27.21 -3.16 -62.63
C ALA A 815 28.71 -3.41 -62.87
N ILE A 816 29.44 -3.96 -61.90
CA ILE A 816 30.85 -4.36 -62.07
C ILE A 816 30.95 -5.70 -62.81
N TRP A 817 30.20 -6.73 -62.35
CA TRP A 817 30.43 -8.10 -62.81
C TRP A 817 29.70 -8.48 -64.10
N ILE A 818 28.59 -7.82 -64.45
CA ILE A 818 27.89 -8.08 -65.72
C ILE A 818 28.75 -7.70 -66.94
N PRO A 819 29.34 -6.48 -67.02
CA PRO A 819 30.25 -6.11 -68.11
C PRO A 819 31.50 -7.01 -68.15
N TYR A 820 32.05 -7.37 -66.98
CA TYR A 820 33.19 -8.30 -66.92
C TYR A 820 32.83 -9.66 -67.55
N MET A 821 31.66 -10.21 -67.23
CA MET A 821 31.21 -11.51 -67.74
C MET A 821 30.81 -11.52 -69.22
N SER A 822 30.38 -10.38 -69.77
CA SER A 822 30.05 -10.28 -71.20
C SER A 822 31.26 -9.99 -72.09
N SER A 823 32.21 -9.19 -71.60
CA SER A 823 33.22 -8.55 -72.45
C SER A 823 34.65 -9.07 -72.22
N SER A 824 34.92 -9.73 -71.09
CA SER A 824 36.28 -10.22 -70.77
C SER A 824 36.70 -11.40 -71.64
N GLU A 825 37.81 -11.24 -72.35
CA GLU A 825 38.43 -12.32 -73.12
C GLU A 825 38.89 -13.48 -72.23
N ARG A 826 39.26 -13.19 -70.96
CA ARG A 826 39.56 -14.21 -69.95
C ARG A 826 38.34 -15.09 -69.65
N VAL A 827 37.14 -14.50 -69.57
CA VAL A 827 35.89 -15.23 -69.33
C VAL A 827 35.60 -16.16 -70.52
N LYS A 828 35.66 -15.65 -71.76
CA LYS A 828 35.44 -16.44 -72.97
C LYS A 828 36.39 -17.65 -73.08
N ARG A 829 37.69 -17.47 -72.79
CA ARG A 829 38.68 -18.57 -72.84
C ARG A 829 38.63 -19.53 -71.64
N THR A 830 37.99 -19.14 -70.52
CA THR A 830 37.88 -20.00 -69.33
C THR A 830 36.64 -20.89 -69.35
N PHE A 831 35.53 -20.42 -69.94
CA PHE A 831 34.25 -21.14 -69.97
C PHE A 831 33.93 -21.63 -71.38
N VAL A 832 34.50 -22.77 -71.77
CA VAL A 832 34.36 -23.36 -73.12
C VAL A 832 33.80 -24.79 -73.13
N ASN A 833 33.69 -25.46 -71.97
CA ASN A 833 33.33 -26.88 -71.92
C ASN A 833 31.83 -27.07 -72.26
N THR A 834 31.54 -27.79 -73.34
CA THR A 834 30.18 -27.96 -73.91
C THR A 834 29.43 -29.16 -73.30
N TYR A 835 28.13 -29.30 -73.57
CA TYR A 835 27.33 -30.41 -73.04
C TYR A 835 27.46 -31.66 -73.91
N ARG A 836 28.22 -32.66 -73.42
CA ARG A 836 28.68 -33.87 -74.13
C ARG A 836 29.73 -33.55 -75.20
N GLU A 837 30.98 -33.52 -74.77
CA GLU A 837 32.12 -33.60 -75.68
C GLU A 837 32.11 -34.96 -76.40
N LYS A 838 32.39 -34.95 -77.71
CA LYS A 838 33.03 -36.09 -78.37
C LYS A 838 34.54 -35.97 -78.09
N PRO A 839 35.25 -37.04 -77.74
CA PRO A 839 36.70 -36.97 -77.63
C PRO A 839 37.29 -36.63 -79.00
N VAL A 840 38.23 -35.68 -79.03
CA VAL A 840 39.18 -35.58 -80.14
C VAL A 840 40.16 -36.73 -79.97
N VAL A 841 40.20 -37.64 -80.94
CA VAL A 841 41.17 -38.72 -80.98
C VAL A 841 42.50 -38.13 -81.44
N GLU A 842 43.57 -38.42 -80.70
CA GLU A 842 44.94 -38.01 -81.00
C GLU A 842 45.75 -39.26 -81.40
N GLU A 843 46.03 -39.39 -82.70
CA GLU A 843 46.74 -40.45 -83.43
C GLU A 843 47.19 -39.77 -84.75
N LEU A 844 48.40 -39.84 -85.34
CA LEU A 844 49.65 -40.64 -85.29
C LEU A 844 50.83 -39.71 -85.75
N SER A 845 52.14 -39.97 -85.61
CA SER A 845 52.97 -41.00 -84.94
C SER A 845 54.46 -40.56 -84.88
N GLU A 846 55.28 -41.35 -84.18
CA GLU A 846 56.75 -41.57 -84.28
C GLU A 846 57.66 -40.76 -85.25
N GLY A 847 58.84 -40.37 -84.75
CA GLY A 847 60.11 -40.71 -85.42
C GLY A 847 61.05 -39.59 -85.89
N ALA A 848 61.98 -39.15 -85.02
CA ALA A 848 63.30 -38.65 -85.42
C ALA A 848 64.31 -38.79 -84.26
N GLU A 849 65.49 -39.33 -84.55
CA GLU A 849 66.52 -39.74 -83.57
C GLU A 849 67.87 -39.06 -83.90
N VAL A 850 68.80 -39.10 -82.93
CA VAL A 850 70.29 -39.10 -83.06
C VAL A 850 71.08 -37.82 -82.68
N ALA A 851 72.00 -38.07 -81.72
CA ALA A 851 73.33 -37.49 -81.44
C ALA A 851 73.52 -36.21 -80.60
N GLU A 852 74.24 -36.41 -79.49
CA GLU A 852 75.09 -35.44 -78.77
C GLU A 852 76.36 -35.07 -79.59
N PRO A 853 77.14 -34.07 -79.17
CA PRO A 853 78.29 -34.40 -78.29
C PRO A 853 78.59 -33.38 -77.15
N LEU A 854 79.32 -33.87 -76.13
CA LEU A 854 80.26 -33.24 -75.17
C LEU A 854 80.37 -31.69 -75.15
N GLU A 855 80.47 -31.03 -73.98
CA GLU A 855 81.23 -31.42 -72.76
C GLU A 855 80.39 -31.76 -71.51
#